data_AF-A0A1G7ULL5-F1
#
_entry.id   AF-A0A1G7ULL5-F1
#
_cell.length_a   1.000
_cell.length_b   1.000
_cell.length_c   1.000
_cell.angle_alpha   90.00
_cell.angle_beta   90.00
_cell.angle_gamma   90.00
#
_symmetry.space_group_name_H-M   'P 1'
#
loop_
_entity.id
_entity.type
_entity.pdbx_description
1 polymer ?
#
loop_
_entity_poly.entity_id
_entity_poly.type
_entity_poly.pdbx_seq_one_letter_code
_entity_poly.pdbx_strand_id
1 'polypeptide(L)'
;MIQNLLNRATSLVAIVGFSLLGVAQTAEKQAEITSSYNTSVLNTLEKEFKSKSEQQDLKIRQYVKSNSVQTELILEDGGYAQLQRIEEDGSLIYYRTYNVASARSTRVNHVNSGGSLGLSLDGQNMISYVWDGGHPRVTHQEYDGVGGSNRVSIQDATAEGGVQLNFHAAHVTGTILASGVVANAKGMAPQAKAKAYKWNDDLAEATSAAGSGMLISNHSYGYNSEAVPDYYFGAYIGDSRDWDNLQYNAPYYLMVVAAGNDGTATYNASPLNPTYPQYDKLTGHSVSKNTMVVASAQDASIDTSGNLVSVNISSFSSQGPTDDYRIKPDITGNGQGVYSTYDNSDTAYNSISGTSMASPNVAGSLLLLQQHANNTTGNYLKASTLKGIALHTADDAGSTGPDAIFGWGLMNTKRAAEAISNNGQAALISELTLASGQSYSVEVESDGVNDLLASISWTDPAGTTTTTLNSSEARLVNDLDIRVTKNSTSFLPWRLTGVNTNGKGDNTRDPIERVDVSNASGTYTITVTHKGSLSSGSQDYSLVVTGLTSAPVACDAVTPAGLAASGIGSNTAILNWNSVDTATYAVRYRPSGTSTWTTTLSDNASMTLEGLTAETTYEAQVKSICGSSSSAYSSSISFTTTAQELVYCDSKGNSVADEYIGNFELNTIANSSGGGNGYSDFTSISAALASSQTYSFTITPAWTGTVYNEGYALWIDYNKDGDFTDAGELVFSKAASNASSVTGSFTVPSTVVEGATRLRVSMKYNAIPGSCEAFSYGEVEDYTVNLSANAADTQAPSTPTAFAASNVTETSVSLSWNASTDNIGVEGYEILQGSSVLGSTANTSVEISGLSAGTAYTFAVRAKDAAGNTSASATLSVTTTSSVTYCTSSGNNSSYEWIDFVGLNNISKTSADDSGYADHTNLVANLPYGSNTIQISAGFSGQAYTEFWKVWIDYNKNGVFETSELVVSGSSSSAANLSATFNVPATAISGPTRMRVSMKYNAAQTACESFAYGEVEDYTVNVGQATSTYATLNATERLGNETAPLGMQLYPNPLKGNFVKIKASSKTQLNYSIFDLSGRELSQGQVRNQSIPTHNLSTGVYLIKLDDGQKSFTRKLIKE
;
A
#
# COMPACT_ATOMS: atom_id res chain seq x y z
N MET A 1 52.61 9.29 -21.72
CA MET A 1 53.91 9.18 -22.42
C MET A 1 54.51 7.84 -22.03
N ILE A 2 54.49 6.86 -22.96
CA ILE A 2 55.46 5.75 -23.16
C ILE A 2 55.84 4.96 -21.88
N GLN A 3 55.53 3.67 -21.67
CA GLN A 3 55.57 2.50 -22.55
C GLN A 3 55.07 1.28 -21.76
N ASN A 4 54.55 0.28 -22.48
CA ASN A 4 54.63 -1.18 -22.22
C ASN A 4 53.28 -1.92 -22.31
N LEU A 5 52.84 -2.05 -23.56
CA LEU A 5 52.11 -3.20 -24.06
C LEU A 5 53.09 -4.37 -24.27
N LEU A 6 52.76 -5.57 -23.77
CA LEU A 6 52.69 -6.84 -24.52
C LEU A 6 52.59 -8.06 -23.59
N ASN A 7 51.90 -9.10 -24.08
CA ASN A 7 51.78 -10.51 -23.60
C ASN A 7 50.53 -10.77 -22.71
N ARG A 8 49.63 -11.73 -22.97
CA ARG A 8 49.73 -13.05 -23.64
C ARG A 8 48.37 -13.52 -24.17
N ALA A 9 48.39 -14.31 -25.25
CA ALA A 9 47.34 -15.20 -25.69
C ALA A 9 47.73 -16.68 -25.46
N THR A 10 46.74 -17.59 -25.59
CA THR A 10 46.78 -19.08 -25.68
C THR A 10 46.85 -19.87 -24.35
N SER A 11 46.07 -20.94 -24.05
CA SER A 11 45.02 -21.70 -24.76
C SER A 11 44.27 -22.65 -23.78
N LEU A 12 42.95 -22.82 -24.01
CA LEU A 12 42.10 -24.04 -23.97
C LEU A 12 42.26 -25.12 -22.86
N VAL A 13 41.20 -25.32 -22.04
CA VAL A 13 40.64 -26.65 -21.66
C VAL A 13 39.13 -26.52 -21.47
N ALA A 14 38.40 -27.42 -22.13
CA ALA A 14 36.96 -27.58 -22.09
C ALA A 14 36.46 -28.09 -20.72
N ILE A 15 35.43 -27.44 -20.17
CA ILE A 15 34.52 -28.05 -19.19
C ILE A 15 33.10 -27.90 -19.73
N VAL A 16 32.49 -29.06 -19.88
CA VAL A 16 31.11 -29.33 -20.29
C VAL A 16 30.15 -28.59 -19.36
N GLY A 17 29.53 -27.52 -19.86
CA GLY A 17 28.38 -26.89 -19.22
C GLY A 17 27.11 -27.64 -19.60
N PHE A 18 26.58 -28.41 -18.65
CA PHE A 18 25.19 -28.85 -18.66
C PHE A 18 24.29 -27.61 -18.62
N SER A 19 23.82 -27.16 -19.77
CA SER A 19 22.67 -26.26 -19.84
C SER A 19 21.43 -27.05 -19.47
N LEU A 20 20.92 -26.81 -18.26
CA LEU A 20 19.51 -27.07 -17.93
C LEU A 20 18.67 -26.12 -18.80
N LEU A 21 18.41 -26.52 -20.04
CA LEU A 21 17.38 -25.96 -20.89
C LEU A 21 16.03 -26.33 -20.26
N GLY A 22 15.35 -25.32 -19.71
CA GLY A 22 13.93 -25.39 -19.38
C GLY A 22 13.12 -25.66 -20.64
N VAL A 23 12.84 -26.95 -20.84
CA VAL A 23 11.76 -27.63 -21.58
C VAL A 23 10.93 -26.78 -22.58
N ALA A 24 11.10 -27.06 -23.87
CA ALA A 24 10.08 -26.88 -24.91
C ALA A 24 9.53 -28.26 -25.34
N GLN A 25 8.35 -28.32 -25.98
CA GLN A 25 7.82 -29.54 -26.62
C GLN A 25 8.80 -30.00 -27.71
N THR A 26 9.50 -31.13 -27.51
CA THR A 26 10.68 -31.51 -28.32
C THR A 26 10.35 -32.16 -29.68
N ALA A 27 11.31 -32.08 -30.59
CA ALA A 27 11.25 -32.47 -32.01
C ALA A 27 11.00 -33.97 -32.30
N GLU A 28 11.20 -34.88 -31.34
CA GLU A 28 10.95 -36.31 -31.52
C GLU A 28 9.45 -36.62 -31.68
N LYS A 29 8.57 -35.82 -31.06
CA LYS A 29 7.10 -35.91 -31.22
C LYS A 29 6.61 -35.39 -32.58
N GLN A 30 7.34 -34.46 -33.20
CA GLN A 30 7.05 -33.97 -34.55
C GLN A 30 7.45 -34.99 -35.63
N ALA A 31 8.50 -35.78 -35.37
CA ALA A 31 8.93 -36.85 -36.27
C ALA A 31 7.95 -38.05 -36.30
N GLU A 32 7.24 -38.32 -35.20
CA GLU A 32 6.21 -39.36 -35.12
C GLU A 32 4.95 -39.01 -35.95
N ILE A 33 4.56 -37.73 -35.94
CA ILE A 33 3.34 -37.21 -36.58
C ILE A 33 3.45 -37.15 -38.12
N THR A 34 4.62 -36.81 -38.64
CA THR A 34 4.83 -36.61 -40.09
C THR A 34 5.01 -37.93 -40.87
N SER A 35 4.99 -39.07 -40.17
CA SER A 35 5.19 -40.41 -40.75
C SER A 35 4.09 -40.90 -41.70
N SER A 36 2.99 -40.16 -41.86
CA SER A 36 1.84 -40.54 -42.68
C SER A 36 1.57 -39.62 -43.88
N TYR A 37 2.47 -38.68 -44.20
CA TYR A 37 2.18 -37.63 -45.18
C TYR A 37 2.54 -38.05 -46.61
N ASN A 38 1.64 -37.74 -47.55
CA ASN A 38 1.86 -37.94 -48.98
C ASN A 38 2.62 -36.75 -49.58
N THR A 39 3.93 -36.75 -49.34
CA THR A 39 4.89 -35.74 -49.78
C THR A 39 5.01 -35.60 -51.30
N SER A 40 4.49 -36.54 -52.09
CA SER A 40 4.49 -36.47 -53.56
C SER A 40 3.50 -35.42 -54.11
N VAL A 41 2.37 -35.21 -53.44
CA VAL A 41 1.35 -34.25 -53.88
C VAL A 41 1.78 -32.82 -53.53
N LEU A 42 2.38 -32.64 -52.35
CA LEU A 42 2.90 -31.34 -51.89
C LEU A 42 4.03 -30.83 -52.78
N ASN A 43 4.94 -31.71 -53.21
CA ASN A 43 6.03 -31.37 -54.13
C ASN A 43 5.56 -31.03 -55.56
N THR A 44 4.33 -31.41 -55.93
CA THR A 44 3.76 -31.11 -57.26
C THR A 44 3.12 -29.71 -57.28
N LEU A 45 2.41 -29.35 -56.21
CA LEU A 45 1.79 -28.03 -56.05
C LEU A 45 2.83 -26.91 -55.88
N GLU A 46 3.89 -27.18 -55.13
CA GLU A 46 5.00 -26.23 -54.95
C GLU A 46 5.66 -25.85 -56.30
N LYS A 47 5.86 -26.84 -57.19
CA LYS A 47 6.43 -26.61 -58.53
C LYS A 47 5.51 -25.78 -59.44
N GLU A 48 4.20 -25.95 -59.30
CA GLU A 48 3.23 -25.21 -60.12
C GLU A 48 3.15 -23.72 -59.73
N PHE A 49 3.15 -23.42 -58.42
CA PHE A 49 3.09 -22.04 -57.94
C PHE A 49 4.41 -21.28 -58.18
N LYS A 50 5.54 -21.97 -58.08
CA LYS A 50 6.85 -21.39 -58.39
C LYS A 50 6.97 -20.98 -59.86
N SER A 51 6.48 -21.80 -60.80
CA SER A 51 6.52 -21.48 -62.23
C SER A 51 5.63 -20.28 -62.61
N LYS A 52 4.53 -20.03 -61.90
CA LYS A 52 3.63 -18.89 -62.14
C LYS A 52 4.24 -17.57 -61.64
N SER A 53 4.92 -17.60 -60.50
CA SER A 53 5.64 -16.44 -59.95
C SER A 53 6.86 -16.06 -60.80
N GLU A 54 7.66 -17.03 -61.24
CA GLU A 54 8.85 -16.78 -62.06
C GLU A 54 8.53 -16.15 -63.44
N GLN A 55 7.37 -16.46 -64.03
CA GLN A 55 6.92 -15.87 -65.30
C GLN A 55 6.53 -14.40 -65.19
N GLN A 56 5.98 -13.97 -64.06
CA GLN A 56 5.65 -12.56 -63.83
C GLN A 56 6.90 -11.72 -63.54
N ASP A 57 7.84 -12.26 -62.77
CA ASP A 57 9.15 -11.63 -62.54
C ASP A 57 9.96 -11.42 -63.82
N LEU A 58 9.86 -12.36 -64.78
CA LEU A 58 10.51 -12.23 -66.09
C LEU A 58 9.86 -11.14 -66.94
N LYS A 59 8.52 -11.04 -66.93
CA LYS A 59 7.78 -9.97 -67.64
C LYS A 59 8.11 -8.59 -67.07
N ILE A 60 8.14 -8.45 -65.74
CA ILE A 60 8.51 -7.20 -65.06
C ILE A 60 9.95 -6.80 -65.40
N ARG A 61 10.91 -7.73 -65.32
CA ARG A 61 12.33 -7.46 -65.66
C ARG A 61 12.54 -7.09 -67.13
N GLN A 62 11.83 -7.71 -68.07
CA GLN A 62 11.91 -7.37 -69.49
C GLN A 62 11.28 -6.01 -69.82
N TYR A 63 10.17 -5.70 -69.17
CA TYR A 63 9.46 -4.44 -69.36
C TYR A 63 10.23 -3.24 -68.76
N VAL A 64 10.82 -3.41 -67.56
CA VAL A 64 11.67 -2.41 -66.89
C VAL A 64 12.92 -2.08 -67.73
N LYS A 65 13.55 -3.09 -68.36
CA LYS A 65 14.69 -2.89 -69.27
C LYS A 65 14.36 -2.12 -70.54
N SER A 66 13.10 -2.15 -70.99
CA SER A 66 12.70 -1.62 -72.30
C SER A 66 12.02 -0.25 -72.22
N ASN A 67 11.55 0.16 -71.03
CA ASN A 67 10.70 1.35 -70.86
C ASN A 67 11.15 2.33 -69.76
N SER A 68 12.32 2.13 -69.13
CA SER A 68 12.87 3.02 -68.09
C SER A 68 11.90 3.34 -66.94
N VAL A 69 11.16 2.33 -66.48
CA VAL A 69 10.15 2.44 -65.42
C VAL A 69 10.79 2.08 -64.06
N GLN A 70 10.54 2.90 -63.03
CA GLN A 70 11.01 2.64 -61.66
C GLN A 70 10.20 1.51 -61.01
N THR A 71 10.86 0.50 -60.46
CA THR A 71 10.22 -0.65 -59.79
C THR A 71 9.77 -0.34 -58.36
N GLU A 72 10.33 0.72 -57.78
CA GLU A 72 10.06 1.21 -56.44
C GLU A 72 9.89 2.73 -56.53
N LEU A 73 8.84 3.25 -55.92
CA LEU A 73 8.50 4.66 -55.89
C LEU A 73 8.41 5.11 -54.44
N ILE A 74 9.05 6.25 -54.15
CA ILE A 74 8.69 7.06 -52.99
C ILE A 74 7.68 8.08 -53.49
N LEU A 75 6.46 8.01 -52.95
CA LEU A 75 5.35 8.87 -53.31
C LEU A 75 5.54 10.27 -52.71
N GLU A 76 4.85 11.27 -53.25
CA GLU A 76 4.94 12.67 -52.79
C GLU A 76 4.53 12.88 -51.32
N ASP A 77 3.80 11.92 -50.75
CA ASP A 77 3.41 11.86 -49.32
C ASP A 77 4.42 11.09 -48.43
N GLY A 78 5.57 10.67 -48.99
CA GLY A 78 6.54 9.82 -48.30
C GLY A 78 6.12 8.34 -48.20
N GLY A 79 5.02 7.94 -48.84
CA GLY A 79 4.58 6.56 -48.97
C GLY A 79 5.49 5.72 -49.87
N TYR A 80 5.53 4.40 -49.64
CA TYR A 80 6.29 3.45 -50.45
C TYR A 80 5.35 2.69 -51.39
N ALA A 81 5.69 2.59 -52.67
CA ALA A 81 4.96 1.79 -53.64
C ALA A 81 5.89 0.95 -54.53
N GLN A 82 5.53 -0.30 -54.80
CA GLN A 82 6.35 -1.24 -55.58
C GLN A 82 5.55 -1.82 -56.75
N LEU A 83 6.18 -1.95 -57.92
CA LEU A 83 5.58 -2.50 -59.14
C LEU A 83 5.50 -4.02 -59.05
N GLN A 84 4.29 -4.57 -58.97
CA GLN A 84 4.05 -5.99 -58.67
C GLN A 84 3.48 -6.76 -59.84
N ARG A 85 2.84 -6.08 -60.81
CA ARG A 85 2.24 -6.74 -61.97
C ARG A 85 2.16 -5.80 -63.16
N ILE A 86 2.22 -6.38 -64.36
CA ILE A 86 1.96 -5.70 -65.63
C ILE A 86 0.80 -6.43 -66.29
N GLU A 87 -0.32 -5.74 -66.49
CA GLU A 87 -1.52 -6.31 -67.11
C GLU A 87 -1.36 -6.45 -68.63
N GLU A 88 -2.23 -7.25 -69.26
CA GLU A 88 -2.18 -7.51 -70.71
C GLU A 88 -2.40 -6.26 -71.57
N ASP A 89 -3.00 -5.21 -71.02
CA ASP A 89 -3.21 -3.91 -71.68
C ASP A 89 -2.04 -2.92 -71.51
N GLY A 90 -0.97 -3.33 -70.81
CA GLY A 90 0.20 -2.50 -70.54
C GLY A 90 0.12 -1.66 -69.28
N SER A 91 -0.96 -1.77 -68.49
CA SER A 91 -1.11 -1.06 -67.21
C SER A 91 -0.07 -1.53 -66.17
N LEU A 92 0.54 -0.56 -65.50
CA LEU A 92 1.52 -0.78 -64.43
C LEU A 92 0.82 -0.80 -63.08
N ILE A 93 0.83 -1.94 -62.41
CA ILE A 93 0.18 -2.09 -61.10
C ILE A 93 1.22 -1.94 -60.00
N TYR A 94 1.27 -0.72 -59.46
CA TYR A 94 1.99 -0.40 -58.24
C TYR A 94 1.10 -0.68 -57.02
N TYR A 95 1.62 -1.39 -56.03
CA TYR A 95 0.94 -1.54 -54.74
C TYR A 95 1.30 -0.37 -53.83
N ARG A 96 0.33 0.20 -53.10
CA ARG A 96 0.48 1.21 -52.02
C ARG A 96 -0.23 0.73 -50.74
N THR A 97 0.18 1.17 -49.55
CA THR A 97 -0.13 0.53 -48.24
C THR A 97 -1.10 1.30 -47.32
N TYR A 98 -1.89 0.62 -46.46
CA TYR A 98 -2.82 1.24 -45.48
C TYR A 98 -2.89 0.63 -44.03
N ASN A 99 -2.34 -0.56 -43.68
CA ASN A 99 -2.11 -0.98 -42.26
C ASN A 99 -0.68 -0.67 -41.80
N VAL A 100 0.25 -0.72 -42.75
CA VAL A 100 1.63 -0.23 -42.55
C VAL A 100 1.63 1.25 -42.16
N ALA A 101 0.58 2.00 -42.51
CA ALA A 101 0.38 3.37 -42.04
C ALA A 101 0.19 3.43 -40.52
N SER A 102 -0.62 2.55 -39.91
CA SER A 102 -0.75 2.44 -38.45
C SER A 102 0.56 2.01 -37.78
N ALA A 103 1.27 1.03 -38.36
CA ALA A 103 2.60 0.65 -37.90
C ALA A 103 3.62 1.80 -38.03
N ARG A 104 3.51 2.64 -39.06
CA ARG A 104 4.35 3.83 -39.25
C ARG A 104 4.00 4.93 -38.25
N SER A 105 2.72 5.24 -38.05
CA SER A 105 2.26 6.26 -37.10
C SER A 105 2.77 5.99 -35.68
N THR A 106 2.79 4.71 -35.29
CA THR A 106 3.26 4.25 -33.98
C THR A 106 4.73 3.81 -33.94
N ARG A 107 5.43 3.92 -35.08
CA ARG A 107 6.85 3.59 -35.29
C ARG A 107 7.21 2.13 -35.05
N VAL A 108 6.24 1.24 -35.15
CA VAL A 108 6.45 -0.22 -35.11
C VAL A 108 7.35 -0.68 -36.25
N ASN A 109 7.29 -0.03 -37.42
CA ASN A 109 8.21 -0.31 -38.54
C ASN A 109 9.70 -0.11 -38.19
N HIS A 110 10.04 0.68 -37.17
CA HIS A 110 11.42 0.87 -36.73
C HIS A 110 11.93 -0.26 -35.82
N VAL A 111 11.02 -0.99 -35.18
CA VAL A 111 11.36 -2.04 -34.20
C VAL A 111 11.15 -3.46 -34.73
N ASN A 112 10.28 -3.63 -35.73
CA ASN A 112 10.11 -4.88 -36.46
C ASN A 112 11.41 -5.32 -37.17
N SER A 113 11.43 -6.57 -37.64
CA SER A 113 12.55 -7.08 -38.44
C SER A 113 12.84 -6.20 -39.66
N GLY A 114 14.11 -5.80 -39.81
CA GLY A 114 14.56 -4.87 -40.85
C GLY A 114 14.35 -3.39 -40.54
N GLY A 115 13.77 -3.05 -39.39
CA GLY A 115 13.59 -1.68 -38.92
C GLY A 115 14.90 -1.03 -38.46
N SER A 116 14.88 0.30 -38.32
CA SER A 116 16.09 1.10 -38.04
C SER A 116 16.75 0.80 -36.70
N LEU A 117 16.05 0.21 -35.73
CA LEU A 117 16.65 -0.17 -34.44
C LEU A 117 17.31 -1.56 -34.46
N GLY A 118 17.08 -2.37 -35.50
CA GLY A 118 17.68 -3.71 -35.60
C GLY A 118 17.22 -4.71 -34.53
N LEU A 119 16.09 -4.47 -33.86
CA LEU A 119 15.62 -5.28 -32.72
C LEU A 119 14.86 -6.54 -33.12
N SER A 120 14.32 -6.61 -34.33
CA SER A 120 13.56 -7.77 -34.83
C SER A 120 12.37 -8.17 -33.95
N LEU A 121 11.64 -7.20 -33.42
CA LEU A 121 10.46 -7.41 -32.59
C LEU A 121 9.24 -7.63 -33.49
N ASP A 122 8.81 -8.88 -33.68
CA ASP A 122 7.64 -9.20 -34.51
C ASP A 122 6.54 -9.93 -33.72
N GLY A 123 6.65 -10.04 -32.39
CA GLY A 123 5.67 -10.72 -31.53
C GLY A 123 5.98 -12.18 -31.26
N GLN A 124 7.23 -12.62 -31.45
CA GLN A 124 7.64 -13.99 -31.19
C GLN A 124 7.35 -14.40 -29.75
N ASN A 125 6.69 -15.54 -29.57
CA ASN A 125 6.28 -16.09 -28.27
C ASN A 125 5.31 -15.20 -27.47
N MET A 126 4.69 -14.21 -28.10
CA MET A 126 3.70 -13.34 -27.46
C MET A 126 2.28 -13.80 -27.78
N ILE A 127 1.37 -13.61 -26.83
CA ILE A 127 -0.06 -13.91 -26.98
C ILE A 127 -0.84 -12.62 -26.68
N SER A 128 -1.66 -12.18 -27.63
CA SER A 128 -2.65 -11.12 -27.42
C SER A 128 -3.99 -11.72 -27.06
N TYR A 129 -4.72 -11.09 -26.15
CA TYR A 129 -6.10 -11.46 -25.86
C TYR A 129 -7.04 -10.40 -26.44
N VAL A 130 -8.15 -10.81 -27.04
CA VAL A 130 -9.04 -9.91 -27.78
C VAL A 130 -10.49 -10.21 -27.42
N TRP A 131 -11.18 -9.22 -26.84
CA TRP A 131 -12.64 -9.24 -26.64
C TRP A 131 -13.32 -8.30 -27.62
N ASP A 132 -14.36 -8.79 -28.28
CA ASP A 132 -15.09 -8.05 -29.32
C ASP A 132 -16.55 -8.52 -29.45
N GLY A 133 -17.33 -7.97 -30.38
CA GLY A 133 -18.75 -8.29 -30.59
C GLY A 133 -19.01 -9.67 -31.22
N GLY A 134 -17.96 -10.39 -31.57
CA GLY A 134 -18.00 -11.71 -32.17
C GLY A 134 -16.61 -12.30 -32.29
N HIS A 135 -16.47 -13.34 -33.10
CA HIS A 135 -15.21 -14.06 -33.28
C HIS A 135 -14.55 -13.71 -34.62
N PRO A 136 -13.21 -13.66 -34.67
CA PRO A 136 -12.50 -13.62 -35.93
C PRO A 136 -12.64 -14.95 -36.67
N ARG A 137 -12.54 -14.90 -38.00
CA ARG A 137 -12.46 -16.11 -38.83
C ARG A 137 -11.08 -16.75 -38.67
N VAL A 138 -10.94 -17.72 -37.76
CA VAL A 138 -9.64 -18.37 -37.46
C VAL A 138 -8.95 -18.99 -38.69
N THR A 139 -9.70 -19.30 -39.75
CA THR A 139 -9.19 -19.82 -41.03
C THR A 139 -8.67 -18.75 -41.99
N HIS A 140 -8.70 -17.47 -41.61
CA HIS A 140 -8.20 -16.39 -42.45
C HIS A 140 -6.70 -16.56 -42.71
N GLN A 141 -6.27 -16.39 -43.96
CA GLN A 141 -4.89 -16.72 -44.41
C GLN A 141 -3.80 -15.95 -43.64
N GLU A 142 -4.12 -14.75 -43.14
CA GLU A 142 -3.22 -13.93 -42.33
C GLU A 142 -2.91 -14.54 -40.96
N TYR A 143 -3.67 -15.53 -40.48
CA TYR A 143 -3.45 -16.17 -39.18
C TYR A 143 -2.51 -17.37 -39.27
N ASP A 144 -2.07 -17.69 -40.48
CA ASP A 144 -0.95 -18.59 -40.78
C ASP A 144 0.25 -17.79 -41.33
N GLY A 145 1.47 -18.32 -41.20
CA GLY A 145 2.67 -17.74 -41.80
C GLY A 145 3.92 -17.87 -40.95
N VAL A 146 4.79 -16.85 -41.01
CA VAL A 146 6.12 -16.84 -40.37
C VAL A 146 6.06 -17.01 -38.84
N GLY A 147 4.94 -16.64 -38.20
CA GLY A 147 4.69 -16.87 -36.76
C GLY A 147 4.15 -18.26 -36.40
N GLY A 148 4.01 -19.17 -37.36
CA GLY A 148 3.36 -20.47 -37.20
C GLY A 148 1.97 -20.55 -37.84
N SER A 149 1.30 -21.69 -37.64
CA SER A 149 -0.05 -21.97 -38.14
C SER A 149 -1.10 -21.91 -37.03
N ASN A 150 -2.35 -21.61 -37.38
CA ASN A 150 -3.49 -21.48 -36.49
C ASN A 150 -3.20 -20.56 -35.30
N ARG A 151 -2.63 -19.38 -35.57
CA ARG A 151 -2.19 -18.46 -34.51
C ARG A 151 -3.34 -17.82 -33.75
N VAL A 152 -4.56 -17.89 -34.28
CA VAL A 152 -5.78 -17.37 -33.65
C VAL A 152 -6.63 -18.55 -33.18
N SER A 153 -7.11 -18.46 -31.94
CA SER A 153 -7.98 -19.47 -31.33
C SER A 153 -9.16 -18.81 -30.61
N ILE A 154 -10.33 -19.40 -30.73
CA ILE A 154 -11.56 -18.96 -30.05
C ILE A 154 -11.68 -19.71 -28.73
N GLN A 155 -11.94 -19.01 -27.63
CA GLN A 155 -11.89 -19.59 -26.28
C GLN A 155 -13.27 -19.90 -25.69
N ASP A 156 -14.31 -19.19 -26.12
CA ASP A 156 -15.64 -19.12 -25.50
C ASP A 156 -16.76 -19.61 -26.43
N ALA A 157 -16.43 -20.09 -27.64
CA ALA A 157 -17.41 -20.58 -28.62
C ALA A 157 -18.46 -21.53 -28.03
N THR A 158 -18.09 -22.40 -27.08
CA THR A 158 -19.07 -23.34 -26.48
C THR A 158 -20.06 -22.61 -25.57
N ALA A 159 -19.57 -21.68 -24.74
CA ALA A 159 -20.42 -20.86 -23.87
C ALA A 159 -21.34 -19.96 -24.68
N GLU A 160 -20.87 -19.49 -25.84
CA GLU A 160 -21.57 -18.60 -26.77
C GLU A 160 -22.48 -19.33 -27.77
N GLY A 161 -22.72 -20.63 -27.62
CA GLY A 161 -23.60 -21.40 -28.50
C GLY A 161 -23.04 -21.64 -29.92
N GLY A 162 -21.73 -21.51 -30.10
CA GLY A 162 -20.98 -21.78 -31.32
C GLY A 162 -20.09 -20.61 -31.74
N VAL A 163 -19.30 -20.83 -32.80
CA VAL A 163 -18.52 -19.76 -33.44
C VAL A 163 -19.47 -18.81 -34.17
N GLN A 164 -19.47 -17.55 -33.74
CA GLN A 164 -20.21 -16.45 -34.34
C GLN A 164 -19.23 -15.47 -34.98
N LEU A 165 -19.04 -15.53 -36.31
CA LEU A 165 -18.08 -14.69 -37.00
C LEU A 165 -18.53 -13.22 -37.01
N ASN A 166 -17.57 -12.30 -36.87
CA ASN A 166 -17.82 -10.87 -36.90
C ASN A 166 -16.65 -10.12 -37.57
N PHE A 167 -17.00 -9.22 -38.48
CA PHE A 167 -16.04 -8.45 -39.25
C PHE A 167 -15.15 -7.53 -38.41
N HIS A 168 -15.71 -6.97 -37.33
CA HIS A 168 -15.02 -6.05 -36.44
C HIS A 168 -13.96 -6.82 -35.65
N ALA A 169 -14.35 -7.95 -35.06
CA ALA A 169 -13.44 -8.87 -34.36
C ALA A 169 -12.30 -9.37 -35.27
N ALA A 170 -12.61 -9.73 -36.53
CA ALA A 170 -11.61 -10.09 -37.53
C ALA A 170 -10.65 -8.92 -37.79
N HIS A 171 -11.16 -7.72 -38.02
CA HIS A 171 -10.34 -6.54 -38.32
C HIS A 171 -9.41 -6.17 -37.16
N VAL A 172 -9.94 -6.11 -35.94
CA VAL A 172 -9.19 -5.85 -34.71
C VAL A 172 -8.07 -6.88 -34.52
N THR A 173 -8.39 -8.18 -34.63
CA THR A 173 -7.39 -9.26 -34.50
C THR A 173 -6.31 -9.16 -35.58
N GLY A 174 -6.69 -8.86 -36.82
CA GLY A 174 -5.73 -8.68 -37.92
C GLY A 174 -4.82 -7.47 -37.71
N THR A 175 -5.34 -6.37 -37.17
CA THR A 175 -4.55 -5.17 -36.91
C THR A 175 -3.42 -5.49 -35.93
N ILE A 176 -3.67 -6.34 -34.93
CA ILE A 176 -2.65 -6.81 -33.98
C ILE A 176 -1.62 -7.73 -34.65
N LEU A 177 -2.04 -8.81 -35.32
CA LEU A 177 -1.14 -9.94 -35.61
C LEU A 177 -1.14 -10.53 -37.03
N ALA A 178 -1.82 -9.91 -38.00
CA ALA A 178 -1.82 -10.42 -39.37
C ALA A 178 -0.37 -10.60 -39.88
N SER A 179 -0.07 -11.78 -40.43
CA SER A 179 1.31 -12.16 -40.79
C SER A 179 1.90 -11.32 -41.92
N GLY A 180 1.04 -10.66 -42.69
CA GLY A 180 1.40 -9.88 -43.87
C GLY A 180 1.41 -10.70 -45.15
N VAL A 181 0.54 -11.73 -45.26
CA VAL A 181 0.30 -12.44 -46.54
C VAL A 181 -0.08 -11.42 -47.61
N VAL A 182 -0.97 -10.49 -47.25
CA VAL A 182 -1.12 -9.21 -47.91
C VAL A 182 -0.32 -8.19 -47.12
N ALA A 183 0.80 -7.74 -47.70
CA ALA A 183 1.75 -6.83 -47.03
C ALA A 183 1.06 -5.59 -46.43
N ASN A 184 0.03 -5.08 -47.11
CA ASN A 184 -0.74 -3.92 -46.67
C ASN A 184 -1.54 -4.15 -45.41
N ALA A 185 -1.88 -5.39 -45.07
CA ALA A 185 -2.69 -5.77 -43.91
C ALA A 185 -1.82 -6.29 -42.76
N LYS A 186 -0.49 -6.33 -42.90
CA LYS A 186 0.44 -6.78 -41.85
C LYS A 186 0.18 -6.04 -40.54
N GLY A 187 -0.09 -6.79 -39.48
CA GLY A 187 -0.30 -6.25 -38.14
C GLY A 187 1.00 -5.83 -37.46
N MET A 188 0.91 -5.16 -36.32
CA MET A 188 2.10 -4.71 -35.59
C MET A 188 2.98 -5.87 -35.11
N ALA A 189 2.35 -6.96 -34.64
CA ALA A 189 3.01 -8.14 -34.08
C ALA A 189 2.72 -9.40 -34.95
N PRO A 190 3.25 -9.46 -36.18
CA PRO A 190 2.87 -10.44 -37.21
C PRO A 190 3.25 -11.90 -36.87
N GLN A 191 4.05 -12.13 -35.83
CA GLN A 191 4.45 -13.45 -35.33
C GLN A 191 3.80 -13.82 -33.99
N ALA A 192 2.94 -12.97 -33.43
CA ALA A 192 2.20 -13.26 -32.21
C ALA A 192 1.05 -14.26 -32.43
N LYS A 193 0.50 -14.79 -31.34
CA LYS A 193 -0.76 -15.54 -31.32
C LYS A 193 -1.88 -14.68 -30.72
N ALA A 194 -3.14 -15.02 -31.01
CA ALA A 194 -4.29 -14.45 -30.31
C ALA A 194 -5.24 -15.50 -29.74
N LYS A 195 -5.81 -15.13 -28.59
CA LYS A 195 -7.00 -15.75 -28.01
C LYS A 195 -8.15 -14.77 -28.12
N ALA A 196 -9.19 -15.17 -28.84
CA ALA A 196 -10.34 -14.34 -29.13
C ALA A 196 -11.56 -14.81 -28.33
N TYR A 197 -12.33 -13.83 -27.86
CA TYR A 197 -13.50 -13.95 -27.01
C TYR A 197 -14.60 -12.98 -27.47
N LYS A 198 -15.86 -13.27 -27.14
CA LYS A 198 -16.96 -12.33 -27.20
C LYS A 198 -17.06 -11.52 -25.91
N TRP A 199 -17.57 -10.30 -26.01
CA TRP A 199 -17.67 -9.36 -24.88
C TRP A 199 -18.69 -9.71 -23.79
N ASN A 200 -19.44 -10.83 -23.89
CA ASN A 200 -20.62 -11.04 -23.04
C ASN A 200 -20.28 -11.37 -21.58
N ASP A 201 -19.11 -11.99 -21.34
CA ASP A 201 -18.61 -12.36 -20.01
C ASP A 201 -17.17 -11.83 -19.80
N ASP A 202 -16.89 -10.67 -20.41
CA ASP A 202 -15.55 -10.13 -20.60
C ASP A 202 -14.74 -9.98 -19.32
N LEU A 203 -15.31 -9.40 -18.27
CA LEU A 203 -14.63 -9.20 -17.01
C LEU A 203 -14.27 -10.53 -16.34
N ALA A 204 -15.16 -11.52 -16.35
CA ALA A 204 -14.92 -12.82 -15.73
C ALA A 204 -13.85 -13.62 -16.50
N GLU A 205 -13.94 -13.61 -17.83
CA GLU A 205 -12.97 -14.26 -18.70
C GLU A 205 -11.60 -13.59 -18.64
N ALA A 206 -11.54 -12.25 -18.65
CA ALA A 206 -10.31 -11.49 -18.46
C ALA A 206 -9.70 -11.76 -17.08
N THR A 207 -10.52 -11.89 -16.03
CA THR A 207 -10.06 -12.29 -14.69
C THR A 207 -9.40 -13.66 -14.71
N SER A 208 -10.03 -14.65 -15.33
CA SER A 208 -9.49 -16.01 -15.49
C SER A 208 -8.19 -16.03 -16.30
N ALA A 209 -8.15 -15.27 -17.41
CA ALA A 209 -6.98 -15.15 -18.26
C ALA A 209 -5.82 -14.44 -17.56
N ALA A 210 -6.08 -13.36 -16.80
CA ALA A 210 -5.10 -12.64 -16.00
C ALA A 210 -4.52 -13.54 -14.90
N GLY A 211 -5.36 -14.31 -14.21
CA GLY A 211 -4.93 -15.35 -13.27
C GLY A 211 -4.05 -16.45 -13.88
N SER A 212 -4.07 -16.58 -15.22
CA SER A 212 -3.24 -17.50 -15.99
C SER A 212 -2.00 -16.83 -16.64
N GLY A 213 -1.68 -15.58 -16.26
CA GLY A 213 -0.51 -14.86 -16.75
C GLY A 213 -0.73 -14.07 -18.06
N MET A 214 -1.96 -13.64 -18.34
CA MET A 214 -2.22 -12.69 -19.44
C MET A 214 -1.50 -11.36 -19.20
N LEU A 215 -0.75 -10.89 -20.20
CA LEU A 215 -0.02 -9.62 -20.14
C LEU A 215 -0.82 -8.45 -20.73
N ILE A 216 -1.45 -8.66 -21.89
CA ILE A 216 -2.13 -7.60 -22.65
C ILE A 216 -3.42 -8.14 -23.24
N SER A 217 -4.48 -7.34 -23.13
CA SER A 217 -5.74 -7.53 -23.84
C SER A 217 -6.13 -6.28 -24.62
N ASN A 218 -6.96 -6.49 -25.64
CA ASN A 218 -7.60 -5.42 -26.40
C ASN A 218 -9.13 -5.54 -26.29
N HIS A 219 -9.78 -4.42 -25.95
CA HIS A 219 -11.23 -4.29 -25.82
C HIS A 219 -11.70 -3.11 -26.69
N SER A 220 -12.21 -3.41 -27.88
CA SER A 220 -12.60 -2.42 -28.89
C SER A 220 -14.11 -2.17 -28.92
N TYR A 221 -14.70 -2.04 -27.74
CA TYR A 221 -16.12 -1.83 -27.52
C TYR A 221 -16.34 -0.96 -26.28
N GLY A 222 -17.58 -0.48 -26.12
CA GLY A 222 -18.01 0.34 -25.00
C GLY A 222 -19.54 0.45 -25.00
N TYR A 223 -20.08 1.31 -24.14
CA TYR A 223 -21.52 1.52 -24.08
C TYR A 223 -22.06 2.24 -25.30
N ASN A 224 -23.34 2.01 -25.59
CA ASN A 224 -24.08 2.86 -26.51
C ASN A 224 -24.40 4.19 -25.82
N SER A 225 -23.65 5.23 -26.14
CA SER A 225 -23.75 6.56 -25.52
C SER A 225 -25.15 7.19 -25.59
N GLU A 226 -25.96 6.88 -26.61
CA GLU A 226 -27.34 7.39 -26.71
C GLU A 226 -28.28 6.77 -25.66
N ALA A 227 -27.95 5.58 -25.15
CA ALA A 227 -28.82 4.79 -24.29
C ALA A 227 -28.45 4.86 -22.80
N VAL A 228 -27.40 5.59 -22.43
CA VAL A 228 -26.94 5.71 -21.04
C VAL A 228 -27.35 7.04 -20.42
N PRO A 229 -27.65 7.09 -19.11
CA PRO A 229 -27.91 8.34 -18.40
C PRO A 229 -26.71 9.29 -18.42
N ASP A 230 -26.95 10.61 -18.36
CA ASP A 230 -25.90 11.65 -18.35
C ASP A 230 -24.78 11.40 -17.32
N TYR A 231 -25.10 10.86 -16.14
CA TYR A 231 -24.09 10.61 -15.12
C TYR A 231 -23.08 9.50 -15.47
N TYR A 232 -23.28 8.73 -16.55
CA TYR A 232 -22.31 7.72 -17.00
C TYR A 232 -21.11 8.31 -17.72
N PHE A 233 -21.27 9.51 -18.28
CA PHE A 233 -20.19 10.21 -18.96
C PHE A 233 -19.20 10.72 -17.92
N GLY A 234 -17.91 10.43 -18.12
CA GLY A 234 -16.82 10.87 -17.25
C GLY A 234 -16.76 10.21 -15.88
N ALA A 235 -17.82 9.53 -15.44
CA ALA A 235 -17.96 9.02 -14.09
C ALA A 235 -17.30 7.65 -13.87
N TYR A 236 -16.64 7.54 -12.72
CA TYR A 236 -16.08 6.29 -12.23
C TYR A 236 -17.18 5.47 -11.53
N ILE A 237 -17.71 4.49 -12.24
CA ILE A 237 -18.85 3.66 -11.82
C ILE A 237 -18.41 2.23 -11.45
N GLY A 238 -19.37 1.36 -11.14
CA GLY A 238 -19.10 -0.05 -10.78
C GLY A 238 -18.21 -0.77 -11.79
N ASP A 239 -18.54 -0.67 -13.08
CA ASP A 239 -17.74 -1.23 -14.17
C ASP A 239 -16.29 -0.74 -14.16
N SER A 240 -16.08 0.59 -14.09
CA SER A 240 -14.73 1.17 -14.03
C SER A 240 -13.93 0.66 -12.82
N ARG A 241 -14.60 0.53 -11.67
CA ARG A 241 -14.03 0.03 -10.42
C ARG A 241 -13.64 -1.43 -10.50
N ASP A 242 -14.46 -2.26 -11.10
CA ASP A 242 -14.21 -3.70 -11.15
C ASP A 242 -13.03 -4.03 -12.07
N TRP A 243 -12.86 -3.29 -13.17
CA TRP A 243 -11.65 -3.37 -14.01
C TRP A 243 -10.38 -2.87 -13.30
N ASP A 244 -10.46 -1.82 -12.48
CA ASP A 244 -9.32 -1.39 -11.67
C ASP A 244 -8.97 -2.42 -10.58
N ASN A 245 -9.98 -3.05 -9.95
CA ASN A 245 -9.77 -4.14 -9.01
C ASN A 245 -9.06 -5.33 -9.65
N LEU A 246 -9.47 -5.73 -10.85
CA LEU A 246 -8.80 -6.80 -11.60
C LEU A 246 -7.32 -6.46 -11.83
N GLN A 247 -7.03 -5.30 -12.40
CA GLN A 247 -5.67 -4.90 -12.76
C GLN A 247 -4.77 -4.73 -11.52
N TYR A 248 -5.31 -4.19 -10.42
CA TYR A 248 -4.58 -4.10 -9.15
C TYR A 248 -4.17 -5.48 -8.61
N ASN A 249 -5.03 -6.49 -8.77
CA ASN A 249 -4.74 -7.86 -8.34
C ASN A 249 -3.98 -8.68 -9.40
N ALA A 250 -3.75 -8.13 -10.61
CA ALA A 250 -2.99 -8.74 -11.69
C ALA A 250 -1.94 -7.75 -12.22
N PRO A 251 -0.85 -7.47 -11.47
CA PRO A 251 0.04 -6.33 -11.72
C PRO A 251 0.82 -6.36 -13.04
N TYR A 252 0.81 -7.47 -13.78
CA TYR A 252 1.41 -7.60 -15.12
C TYR A 252 0.40 -7.43 -16.26
N TYR A 253 -0.89 -7.40 -15.95
CA TYR A 253 -1.96 -7.32 -16.94
C TYR A 253 -2.32 -5.86 -17.23
N LEU A 254 -2.14 -5.43 -18.48
CA LEU A 254 -2.58 -4.15 -19.00
C LEU A 254 -3.74 -4.32 -19.98
N MET A 255 -4.90 -3.78 -19.62
CA MET A 255 -6.07 -3.72 -20.49
C MET A 255 -5.98 -2.50 -21.42
N VAL A 256 -6.12 -2.71 -22.74
CA VAL A 256 -6.13 -1.65 -23.75
C VAL A 256 -7.54 -1.48 -24.30
N VAL A 257 -8.09 -0.27 -24.21
CA VAL A 257 -9.50 0.01 -24.50
C VAL A 257 -9.67 1.16 -25.49
N ALA A 258 -10.67 1.07 -26.36
CA ALA A 258 -11.04 2.16 -27.25
C ALA A 258 -11.73 3.30 -26.48
N ALA A 259 -11.40 4.57 -26.79
CA ALA A 259 -12.02 5.72 -26.11
C ALA A 259 -13.51 5.93 -26.47
N GLY A 260 -13.98 5.41 -27.60
CA GLY A 260 -15.32 5.66 -28.14
C GLY A 260 -15.30 6.51 -29.41
N ASN A 261 -16.44 6.59 -30.11
CA ASN A 261 -16.55 7.19 -31.45
C ASN A 261 -17.52 8.39 -31.51
N ASP A 262 -17.76 9.05 -30.38
CA ASP A 262 -18.76 10.12 -30.23
C ASP A 262 -18.16 11.53 -30.37
N GLY A 263 -16.99 11.66 -30.99
CA GLY A 263 -16.23 12.92 -31.09
C GLY A 263 -17.01 14.09 -31.70
N THR A 264 -17.95 13.83 -32.61
CA THR A 264 -18.85 14.86 -33.17
C THR A 264 -20.28 14.79 -32.63
N ALA A 265 -20.62 13.78 -31.84
CA ALA A 265 -21.95 13.60 -31.28
C ALA A 265 -22.07 14.30 -29.92
N THR A 266 -23.32 14.60 -29.53
CA THR A 266 -23.65 15.22 -28.25
C THR A 266 -24.80 14.43 -27.62
N TYR A 267 -24.45 13.33 -26.96
CA TYR A 267 -25.42 12.49 -26.23
C TYR A 267 -25.52 12.87 -24.76
N ASN A 268 -24.43 13.35 -24.17
CA ASN A 268 -24.41 13.92 -22.82
C ASN A 268 -25.14 15.28 -22.82
N ALA A 269 -26.32 15.35 -22.22
CA ALA A 269 -27.09 16.60 -22.13
C ALA A 269 -26.56 17.53 -21.03
N SER A 270 -25.71 17.03 -20.14
CA SER A 270 -25.18 17.74 -18.98
C SER A 270 -23.65 17.62 -18.87
N PRO A 271 -22.88 18.04 -19.89
CA PRO A 271 -21.42 17.86 -19.92
C PRO A 271 -20.74 18.60 -18.77
N LEU A 272 -19.60 18.05 -18.32
CA LEU A 272 -18.75 18.58 -17.24
C LEU A 272 -18.50 20.09 -17.33
N ASN A 273 -18.40 20.63 -18.55
CA ASN A 273 -18.43 22.07 -18.80
C ASN A 273 -19.35 22.42 -19.99
N PRO A 274 -20.49 23.11 -19.76
CA PRO A 274 -21.44 23.48 -20.82
C PRO A 274 -20.87 24.41 -21.90
N THR A 275 -19.77 25.13 -21.62
CA THR A 275 -19.08 25.97 -22.63
C THR A 275 -18.30 25.12 -23.61
N TYR A 276 -17.92 23.90 -23.23
CA TYR A 276 -17.16 22.96 -24.03
C TYR A 276 -17.84 21.59 -24.10
N PRO A 277 -19.03 21.50 -24.72
CA PRO A 277 -19.84 20.27 -24.76
C PRO A 277 -19.23 19.15 -25.62
N GLN A 278 -18.09 19.42 -26.28
CA GLN A 278 -17.35 18.41 -27.03
C GLN A 278 -16.48 17.49 -26.16
N TYR A 279 -16.29 17.81 -24.88
CA TYR A 279 -15.56 16.98 -23.91
C TYR A 279 -16.52 16.08 -23.13
N ASP A 280 -15.97 15.26 -22.24
CA ASP A 280 -16.74 14.44 -21.29
C ASP A 280 -17.63 13.38 -21.99
N LYS A 281 -16.96 12.47 -22.71
CA LYS A 281 -17.59 11.46 -23.57
C LYS A 281 -17.23 10.01 -23.26
N LEU A 282 -16.33 9.81 -22.30
CA LEU A 282 -15.88 8.47 -21.91
C LEU A 282 -16.90 7.84 -20.96
N THR A 283 -17.08 6.52 -21.04
CA THR A 283 -18.05 5.77 -20.23
C THR A 283 -17.49 4.41 -19.80
N GLY A 284 -18.03 3.84 -18.72
CA GLY A 284 -17.70 2.47 -18.28
C GLY A 284 -16.20 2.23 -18.06
N HIS A 285 -15.66 1.12 -18.55
CA HIS A 285 -14.24 0.76 -18.47
C HIS A 285 -13.26 1.76 -19.12
N SER A 286 -13.72 2.67 -19.99
CA SER A 286 -12.87 3.75 -20.52
C SER A 286 -12.60 4.88 -19.51
N VAL A 287 -13.24 4.83 -18.34
CA VAL A 287 -13.03 5.75 -17.21
C VAL A 287 -12.13 5.12 -16.11
N SER A 288 -11.76 3.86 -16.22
CA SER A 288 -10.85 3.18 -15.27
C SER A 288 -9.47 3.85 -15.19
N LYS A 289 -8.85 3.85 -14.00
CA LYS A 289 -7.54 4.50 -13.78
C LYS A 289 -6.40 3.71 -14.41
N ASN A 290 -6.44 2.39 -14.26
CA ASN A 290 -5.33 1.51 -14.58
C ASN A 290 -5.28 1.10 -16.06
N THR A 291 -6.40 1.21 -16.79
CA THR A 291 -6.50 0.86 -18.21
C THR A 291 -5.73 1.83 -19.12
N MET A 292 -5.31 1.37 -20.29
CA MET A 292 -4.79 2.19 -21.38
C MET A 292 -5.93 2.54 -22.35
N VAL A 293 -6.46 3.75 -22.26
CA VAL A 293 -7.55 4.26 -23.09
C VAL A 293 -6.99 4.96 -24.31
N VAL A 294 -7.42 4.54 -25.49
CA VAL A 294 -6.79 4.90 -26.77
C VAL A 294 -7.70 5.78 -27.62
N ALA A 295 -7.24 7.00 -27.89
CA ALA A 295 -7.81 7.91 -28.87
C ALA A 295 -7.44 7.50 -30.31
N SER A 296 -8.21 7.97 -31.28
CA SER A 296 -7.93 7.75 -32.70
C SER A 296 -7.40 9.02 -33.36
N ALA A 297 -6.24 8.90 -33.99
CA ALA A 297 -5.70 9.87 -34.93
C ALA A 297 -5.79 9.36 -36.38
N GLN A 298 -5.59 10.31 -37.29
CA GLN A 298 -5.33 10.05 -38.70
C GLN A 298 -3.90 9.49 -38.89
N ASP A 299 -3.56 9.11 -40.12
CA ASP A 299 -2.18 8.77 -40.49
C ASP A 299 -1.23 9.90 -40.06
N ALA A 300 -0.21 9.55 -39.27
CA ALA A 300 0.79 10.50 -38.83
C ALA A 300 1.89 10.61 -39.88
N SER A 301 2.32 11.84 -40.17
CA SER A 301 3.47 12.11 -41.01
C SER A 301 4.73 11.96 -40.17
N ILE A 302 5.51 10.92 -40.47
CA ILE A 302 6.72 10.54 -39.74
C ILE A 302 7.91 10.63 -40.67
N ASP A 303 8.99 11.30 -40.24
CA ASP A 303 10.23 11.34 -41.01
C ASP A 303 11.00 10.01 -40.99
N THR A 304 12.06 9.90 -41.79
CA THR A 304 12.86 8.68 -41.87
C THR A 304 13.59 8.30 -40.57
N SER A 305 13.80 9.25 -39.68
CA SER A 305 14.42 9.03 -38.36
C SER A 305 13.40 8.62 -37.30
N GLY A 306 12.10 8.66 -37.62
CA GLY A 306 10.99 8.33 -36.72
C GLY A 306 10.39 9.54 -36.00
N ASN A 307 10.83 10.77 -36.28
CA ASN A 307 10.30 11.97 -35.64
C ASN A 307 8.91 12.33 -36.19
N LEU A 308 8.06 12.87 -35.31
CA LEU A 308 6.73 13.34 -35.70
C LEU A 308 6.84 14.66 -36.47
N VAL A 309 6.31 14.69 -37.69
CA VAL A 309 6.17 15.92 -38.48
C VAL A 309 4.79 16.54 -38.24
N SER A 310 3.73 15.74 -38.34
CA SER A 310 2.37 16.17 -38.06
C SER A 310 1.43 14.98 -37.81
N VAL A 311 0.38 15.22 -37.04
CA VAL A 311 -0.74 14.29 -36.86
C VAL A 311 -1.99 15.10 -36.52
N ASN A 312 -3.15 14.64 -36.98
CA ASN A 312 -4.44 15.20 -36.62
C ASN A 312 -5.25 14.16 -35.86
N ILE A 313 -6.06 14.59 -34.89
CA ILE A 313 -7.03 13.71 -34.24
C ILE A 313 -8.14 13.35 -35.25
N SER A 314 -8.66 12.13 -35.19
CA SER A 314 -9.85 11.76 -35.93
C SER A 314 -11.08 12.46 -35.32
N SER A 315 -11.93 13.05 -36.16
CA SER A 315 -13.08 13.83 -35.69
C SER A 315 -14.08 13.01 -34.86
N PHE A 316 -14.14 11.70 -35.08
CA PHE A 316 -15.00 10.78 -34.33
C PHE A 316 -14.42 10.36 -32.98
N SER A 317 -13.13 10.58 -32.68
CA SER A 317 -12.55 10.09 -31.41
C SER A 317 -13.25 10.75 -30.23
N SER A 318 -13.74 9.97 -29.27
CA SER A 318 -14.28 10.52 -28.02
C SER A 318 -13.18 11.22 -27.21
N GLN A 319 -13.56 12.28 -26.50
CA GLN A 319 -12.70 13.09 -25.65
C GLN A 319 -13.01 12.84 -24.18
N GLY A 320 -11.99 12.92 -23.32
CA GLY A 320 -12.20 13.07 -21.89
C GLY A 320 -12.47 14.53 -21.51
N PRO A 321 -11.99 15.02 -20.36
CA PRO A 321 -11.41 14.24 -19.28
C PRO A 321 -12.48 13.37 -18.62
N THR A 322 -12.12 12.66 -17.55
CA THR A 322 -13.12 12.13 -16.62
C THR A 322 -13.67 13.25 -15.73
N ASP A 323 -14.76 12.98 -15.01
CA ASP A 323 -15.42 13.95 -14.09
C ASP A 323 -14.48 14.51 -13.02
N ASP A 324 -13.54 13.68 -12.57
CA ASP A 324 -12.52 14.03 -11.59
C ASP A 324 -11.26 14.65 -12.21
N TYR A 325 -11.30 15.02 -13.50
CA TYR A 325 -10.24 15.65 -14.28
C TYR A 325 -9.00 14.79 -14.52
N ARG A 326 -9.11 13.45 -14.53
CA ARG A 326 -8.01 12.59 -14.98
C ARG A 326 -7.78 12.77 -16.47
N ILE A 327 -6.51 12.66 -16.87
CA ILE A 327 -6.08 12.73 -18.27
C ILE A 327 -6.56 11.47 -18.97
N LYS A 328 -7.64 11.60 -19.74
CA LYS A 328 -8.14 10.56 -20.63
C LYS A 328 -8.58 11.17 -21.98
N PRO A 329 -8.48 10.45 -23.10
CA PRO A 329 -7.78 9.15 -23.27
C PRO A 329 -6.31 9.23 -22.81
N ASP A 330 -5.68 8.10 -22.47
CA ASP A 330 -4.29 8.15 -21.97
C ASP A 330 -3.32 8.44 -23.13
N ILE A 331 -3.57 7.83 -24.29
CA ILE A 331 -2.68 7.87 -25.45
C ILE A 331 -3.46 7.85 -26.76
N THR A 332 -2.81 8.23 -27.85
CA THR A 332 -3.40 8.20 -29.19
C THR A 332 -2.72 7.16 -30.09
N GLY A 333 -3.52 6.42 -30.86
CA GLY A 333 -3.07 5.51 -31.92
C GLY A 333 -3.69 5.88 -33.27
N ASN A 334 -3.28 5.23 -34.35
CA ASN A 334 -3.89 5.43 -35.66
C ASN A 334 -5.13 4.55 -35.83
N GLY A 335 -6.29 5.17 -36.00
CA GLY A 335 -7.57 4.49 -36.17
C GLY A 335 -8.39 4.96 -37.36
N GLN A 336 -7.85 5.77 -38.27
CA GLN A 336 -8.58 6.23 -39.47
C GLN A 336 -8.15 5.48 -40.72
N GLY A 337 -9.11 4.82 -41.38
CA GLY A 337 -8.88 4.15 -42.66
C GLY A 337 -7.98 2.91 -42.58
N VAL A 338 -7.81 2.34 -41.39
CA VAL A 338 -6.93 1.18 -41.14
C VAL A 338 -7.40 -0.01 -41.97
N TYR A 339 -6.49 -0.62 -42.73
CA TYR A 339 -6.78 -1.75 -43.61
C TYR A 339 -6.40 -3.08 -42.95
N SER A 340 -7.33 -4.01 -42.73
CA SER A 340 -7.03 -5.26 -42.04
C SER A 340 -7.93 -6.41 -42.52
N THR A 341 -7.80 -7.57 -41.88
CA THR A 341 -8.59 -8.78 -42.18
C THR A 341 -10.07 -8.56 -41.96
N TYR A 342 -10.90 -9.31 -42.67
CA TYR A 342 -12.36 -9.26 -42.60
C TYR A 342 -12.94 -10.68 -42.54
N ASP A 343 -14.22 -10.82 -42.23
CA ASP A 343 -14.80 -12.12 -41.86
C ASP A 343 -15.55 -12.86 -42.98
N ASN A 344 -15.77 -12.25 -44.14
CA ASN A 344 -16.63 -12.82 -45.19
C ASN A 344 -15.96 -13.91 -46.06
N SER A 345 -14.63 -14.06 -46.01
CA SER A 345 -13.86 -15.18 -46.61
C SER A 345 -12.47 -15.28 -45.99
N ASP A 346 -11.71 -16.35 -46.29
CA ASP A 346 -10.34 -16.54 -45.77
C ASP A 346 -9.32 -15.56 -46.37
N THR A 347 -9.70 -14.79 -47.39
CA THR A 347 -8.86 -13.79 -48.09
C THR A 347 -9.50 -12.41 -48.07
N ALA A 348 -10.34 -12.13 -47.07
CA ALA A 348 -11.14 -10.92 -47.00
C ALA A 348 -10.41 -9.79 -46.27
N TYR A 349 -10.46 -8.58 -46.85
CA TYR A 349 -9.85 -7.40 -46.23
C TYR A 349 -10.75 -6.19 -46.44
N ASN A 350 -10.69 -5.24 -45.52
CA ASN A 350 -11.41 -3.97 -45.65
C ASN A 350 -10.66 -2.85 -44.92
N SER A 351 -10.99 -1.60 -45.24
CA SER A 351 -10.56 -0.43 -44.48
C SER A 351 -11.71 0.09 -43.65
N ILE A 352 -11.53 0.18 -42.33
CA ILE A 352 -12.52 0.79 -41.42
C ILE A 352 -11.85 1.82 -40.50
N SER A 353 -12.68 2.68 -39.92
CA SER A 353 -12.23 3.75 -39.01
C SER A 353 -12.94 3.64 -37.67
N GLY A 354 -12.21 3.95 -36.60
CA GLY A 354 -12.73 3.98 -35.24
C GLY A 354 -11.60 3.96 -34.22
N THR A 355 -11.88 4.39 -32.99
CA THR A 355 -11.01 4.11 -31.84
C THR A 355 -10.81 2.60 -31.64
N SER A 356 -11.75 1.80 -32.11
CA SER A 356 -11.64 0.35 -32.26
C SER A 356 -10.49 -0.13 -33.15
N MET A 357 -9.96 0.70 -34.04
CA MET A 357 -8.78 0.37 -34.86
C MET A 357 -7.49 0.97 -34.25
N ALA A 358 -7.61 2.08 -33.52
CA ALA A 358 -6.50 2.67 -32.78
C ALA A 358 -6.08 1.82 -31.57
N SER A 359 -7.05 1.26 -30.83
CA SER A 359 -6.81 0.39 -29.68
C SER A 359 -5.94 -0.84 -30.04
N PRO A 360 -6.27 -1.66 -31.06
CA PRO A 360 -5.42 -2.78 -31.46
C PRO A 360 -4.09 -2.31 -32.04
N ASN A 361 -4.03 -1.12 -32.67
CA ASN A 361 -2.77 -0.51 -33.10
C ASN A 361 -1.81 -0.28 -31.91
N VAL A 362 -2.32 0.26 -30.80
CA VAL A 362 -1.55 0.45 -29.57
C VAL A 362 -1.28 -0.89 -28.87
N ALA A 363 -2.27 -1.78 -28.75
CA ALA A 363 -2.11 -3.08 -28.09
C ALA A 363 -1.01 -3.93 -28.74
N GLY A 364 -0.98 -4.00 -30.08
CA GLY A 364 0.10 -4.67 -30.81
C GLY A 364 1.47 -4.02 -30.60
N SER A 365 1.52 -2.69 -30.49
CA SER A 365 2.75 -1.95 -30.20
C SER A 365 3.29 -2.24 -28.79
N LEU A 366 2.41 -2.24 -27.78
CA LEU A 366 2.74 -2.58 -26.39
C LEU A 366 3.19 -4.04 -26.25
N LEU A 367 2.62 -4.96 -27.04
CA LEU A 367 3.03 -6.36 -27.07
C LEU A 367 4.49 -6.54 -27.52
N LEU A 368 4.95 -5.73 -28.48
CA LEU A 368 6.35 -5.71 -28.90
C LEU A 368 7.28 -5.14 -27.82
N LEU A 369 6.83 -4.16 -27.05
CA LEU A 369 7.61 -3.64 -25.92
C LEU A 369 7.76 -4.67 -24.81
N GLN A 370 6.73 -5.47 -24.53
CA GLN A 370 6.85 -6.62 -23.61
C GLN A 370 7.82 -7.68 -24.14
N GLN A 371 7.77 -7.98 -25.44
CA GLN A 371 8.75 -8.85 -26.06
C GLN A 371 10.17 -8.31 -25.88
N HIS A 372 10.37 -7.01 -26.11
CA HIS A 372 11.67 -6.36 -25.99
C HIS A 372 12.22 -6.40 -24.57
N ALA A 373 11.40 -6.04 -23.59
CA ALA A 373 11.78 -6.10 -22.18
C ALA A 373 12.20 -7.52 -21.76
N ASN A 374 11.47 -8.53 -22.22
CA ASN A 374 11.84 -9.92 -21.98
C ASN A 374 13.13 -10.33 -22.71
N ASN A 375 13.34 -9.88 -23.95
CA ASN A 375 14.58 -10.13 -24.68
C ASN A 375 15.80 -9.49 -24.00
N THR A 376 15.66 -8.31 -23.39
CA THR A 376 16.77 -7.57 -22.78
C THR A 376 17.03 -7.99 -21.33
N THR A 377 15.99 -8.28 -20.55
CA THR A 377 16.10 -8.52 -19.10
C THR A 377 15.74 -9.94 -18.66
N GLY A 378 15.16 -10.76 -19.55
CA GLY A 378 14.58 -12.06 -19.20
C GLY A 378 13.27 -11.99 -18.42
N ASN A 379 12.70 -10.78 -18.23
CA ASN A 379 11.47 -10.54 -17.48
C ASN A 379 10.50 -9.66 -18.28
N TYR A 380 9.20 -9.84 -18.04
CA TYR A 380 8.16 -8.93 -18.52
C TYR A 380 8.03 -7.73 -17.58
N LEU A 381 7.57 -6.60 -18.10
CA LEU A 381 7.30 -5.39 -17.31
C LEU A 381 5.95 -5.51 -16.59
N LYS A 382 5.84 -4.91 -15.40
CA LYS A 382 4.52 -4.65 -14.80
C LYS A 382 3.67 -3.78 -15.73
N ALA A 383 2.35 -3.87 -15.59
CA ALA A 383 1.38 -3.11 -16.37
C ALA A 383 1.59 -1.59 -16.19
N SER A 384 1.86 -1.14 -14.96
CA SER A 384 2.18 0.25 -14.65
C SER A 384 3.46 0.72 -15.35
N THR A 385 4.50 -0.11 -15.39
CA THR A 385 5.77 0.19 -16.07
C THR A 385 5.57 0.29 -17.59
N LEU A 386 4.86 -0.67 -18.18
CA LEU A 386 4.57 -0.67 -19.61
C LEU A 386 3.73 0.56 -20.01
N LYS A 387 2.68 0.88 -19.22
CA LYS A 387 1.87 2.08 -19.39
C LYS A 387 2.71 3.34 -19.22
N GLY A 388 3.49 3.43 -18.16
CA GLY A 388 4.38 4.55 -17.85
C GLY A 388 5.37 4.85 -18.96
N ILE A 389 6.08 3.84 -19.49
CA ILE A 389 7.03 4.03 -20.59
C ILE A 389 6.33 4.53 -21.87
N ALA A 390 5.16 3.98 -22.19
CA ALA A 390 4.40 4.40 -23.38
C ALA A 390 3.97 5.88 -23.28
N LEU A 391 3.48 6.32 -22.11
CA LEU A 391 3.06 7.71 -21.87
C LEU A 391 4.24 8.67 -21.70
N HIS A 392 5.36 8.20 -21.14
CA HIS A 392 6.61 8.95 -20.99
C HIS A 392 7.23 9.30 -22.33
N THR A 393 7.14 8.39 -23.31
CA THR A 393 7.83 8.49 -24.60
C THR A 393 6.93 8.96 -25.75
N ALA A 394 5.63 9.14 -25.50
CA ALA A 394 4.68 9.61 -26.49
C ALA A 394 5.09 10.97 -27.09
N ASP A 395 4.82 11.15 -28.39
CA ASP A 395 5.03 12.44 -29.04
C ASP A 395 3.89 13.38 -28.66
N ASP A 396 4.23 14.49 -28.01
CA ASP A 396 3.29 15.56 -27.69
C ASP A 396 2.61 16.08 -28.96
N ALA A 397 1.29 16.11 -28.98
CA ALA A 397 0.47 16.46 -30.13
C ALA A 397 -0.83 17.12 -29.66
N GLY A 398 -1.27 18.16 -30.35
CA GLY A 398 -2.39 18.98 -29.89
C GLY A 398 -1.90 20.17 -29.08
N SER A 399 -2.43 20.33 -27.86
CA SER A 399 -1.93 21.36 -26.94
C SER A 399 -0.63 20.89 -26.30
N THR A 400 0.28 21.80 -25.94
CA THR A 400 1.51 21.41 -25.24
C THR A 400 1.18 20.76 -23.89
N GLY A 401 1.78 19.60 -23.62
CA GLY A 401 1.49 18.81 -22.42
C GLY A 401 0.20 17.98 -22.57
N PRO A 402 -0.21 17.25 -21.52
CA PRO A 402 -1.35 16.36 -21.64
C PRO A 402 -2.66 17.12 -21.86
N ASP A 403 -3.55 16.56 -22.67
CA ASP A 403 -4.88 17.11 -22.91
C ASP A 403 -5.96 16.02 -23.03
N ALA A 404 -7.23 16.43 -23.00
CA ALA A 404 -8.38 15.54 -23.05
C ALA A 404 -8.74 15.02 -24.45
N ILE A 405 -7.91 15.28 -25.46
CA ILE A 405 -8.10 14.89 -26.87
C ILE A 405 -7.06 13.84 -27.27
N PHE A 406 -5.78 14.16 -27.09
CA PHE A 406 -4.64 13.31 -27.42
C PHE A 406 -4.13 12.50 -26.22
N GLY A 407 -4.53 12.85 -25.00
CA GLY A 407 -3.95 12.29 -23.79
C GLY A 407 -2.54 12.83 -23.57
N TRP A 408 -1.60 11.92 -23.34
CA TRP A 408 -0.17 12.24 -23.28
C TRP A 408 0.50 12.37 -24.66
N GLY A 409 -0.23 12.08 -25.74
CA GLY A 409 0.25 12.24 -27.11
C GLY A 409 0.09 10.99 -27.99
N LEU A 410 0.76 11.01 -29.14
CA LEU A 410 0.78 9.88 -30.09
C LEU A 410 1.81 8.82 -29.64
N MET A 411 1.39 7.54 -29.62
CA MET A 411 2.26 6.42 -29.27
C MET A 411 3.54 6.39 -30.10
N ASN A 412 4.70 6.32 -29.44
CA ASN A 412 6.01 6.25 -30.08
C ASN A 412 6.79 4.99 -29.62
N THR A 413 6.53 3.86 -30.29
CA THR A 413 7.12 2.56 -29.95
C THR A 413 8.64 2.56 -30.09
N LYS A 414 9.19 3.37 -31.01
CA LYS A 414 10.63 3.49 -31.22
C LYS A 414 11.30 4.09 -29.98
N ARG A 415 10.82 5.24 -29.50
CA ARG A 415 11.38 5.89 -28.29
C ARG A 415 11.19 5.03 -27.04
N ALA A 416 10.05 4.36 -26.91
CA ALA A 416 9.82 3.39 -25.85
C ALA A 416 10.84 2.24 -25.86
N ALA A 417 11.10 1.65 -27.03
CA ALA A 417 12.09 0.57 -27.17
C ALA A 417 13.52 1.07 -26.95
N GLU A 418 13.85 2.29 -27.36
CA GLU A 418 15.13 2.95 -27.06
C GLU A 418 15.30 3.16 -25.55
N ALA A 419 14.26 3.60 -24.83
CA ALA A 419 14.31 3.75 -23.37
C ALA A 419 14.57 2.41 -22.67
N ILE A 420 13.91 1.33 -23.10
CA ILE A 420 14.15 -0.03 -22.58
C ILE A 420 15.59 -0.49 -22.89
N SER A 421 16.07 -0.27 -24.11
CA SER A 421 17.43 -0.69 -24.54
C SER A 421 18.52 0.06 -23.78
N ASN A 422 18.26 1.32 -23.43
CA ASN A 422 19.17 2.21 -22.73
C ASN A 422 18.96 2.22 -21.22
N ASN A 423 18.13 1.33 -20.66
CA ASN A 423 17.97 1.23 -19.22
C ASN A 423 19.31 0.91 -18.55
N GLY A 424 19.68 1.66 -17.51
CA GLY A 424 21.00 1.59 -16.86
C GLY A 424 22.10 2.33 -17.64
N GLN A 425 21.74 3.07 -18.70
CA GLN A 425 22.63 3.91 -19.50
C GLN A 425 21.95 5.28 -19.75
N ALA A 426 21.57 5.63 -20.98
CA ALA A 426 20.93 6.93 -21.25
C ALA A 426 19.47 7.05 -20.71
N ALA A 427 18.94 5.98 -20.11
CA ALA A 427 17.64 5.94 -19.45
C ALA A 427 17.72 5.17 -18.12
N LEU A 428 16.76 5.44 -17.22
CA LEU A 428 16.53 4.71 -15.99
C LEU A 428 15.08 4.21 -15.98
N ILE A 429 14.88 2.91 -15.80
CA ILE A 429 13.57 2.28 -15.58
C ILE A 429 13.71 1.41 -14.33
N SER A 430 13.03 1.79 -13.25
CA SER A 430 13.06 1.11 -11.96
C SER A 430 11.65 0.78 -11.49
N GLU A 431 11.38 -0.48 -11.14
CA GLU A 431 10.17 -0.88 -10.43
C GLU A 431 10.46 -0.90 -8.93
N LEU A 432 9.80 -0.03 -8.18
CA LEU A 432 10.07 0.27 -6.78
C LEU A 432 8.81 0.10 -5.93
N THR A 433 8.99 0.04 -4.61
CA THR A 433 7.90 0.04 -3.63
C THR A 433 8.11 1.19 -2.66
N LEU A 434 7.07 2.00 -2.46
CA LEU A 434 7.06 3.11 -1.51
C LEU A 434 6.21 2.74 -0.28
N ALA A 435 6.79 2.71 0.91
CA ALA A 435 6.05 2.45 2.15
C ALA A 435 5.44 3.74 2.74
N SER A 436 4.39 3.61 3.57
CA SER A 436 3.80 4.75 4.30
C SER A 436 4.86 5.48 5.14
N GLY A 437 4.96 6.81 5.00
CA GLY A 437 6.00 7.67 5.57
C GLY A 437 7.35 7.70 4.84
N GLN A 438 7.58 6.86 3.82
CA GLN A 438 8.84 6.80 3.08
C GLN A 438 8.92 7.84 1.94
N SER A 439 10.14 8.31 1.66
CA SER A 439 10.50 8.99 0.41
C SER A 439 11.60 8.20 -0.32
N TYR A 440 11.66 8.37 -1.64
CA TYR A 440 12.75 7.87 -2.48
C TYR A 440 13.40 9.04 -3.22
N SER A 441 14.73 9.08 -3.27
CA SER A 441 15.47 10.09 -4.03
C SER A 441 16.60 9.46 -4.83
N VAL A 442 16.85 10.00 -6.03
CA VAL A 442 17.96 9.62 -6.91
C VAL A 442 18.50 10.85 -7.62
N GLU A 443 19.83 10.98 -7.69
CA GLU A 443 20.47 12.01 -8.51
C GLU A 443 20.67 11.49 -9.93
N VAL A 444 20.46 12.35 -10.93
CA VAL A 444 20.61 12.02 -12.34
C VAL A 444 21.38 13.13 -13.07
N GLU A 445 22.24 12.74 -13.99
CA GLU A 445 23.02 13.67 -14.81
C GLU A 445 22.38 13.82 -16.19
N SER A 446 21.86 15.01 -16.49
CA SER A 446 21.29 15.31 -17.81
C SER A 446 22.36 15.31 -18.90
N ASP A 447 22.03 14.79 -20.09
CA ASP A 447 22.92 14.75 -21.25
C ASP A 447 23.27 16.13 -21.86
N GLY A 448 22.59 17.19 -21.44
CA GLY A 448 22.82 18.54 -21.93
C GLY A 448 22.31 18.79 -23.36
N VAL A 449 21.62 17.82 -23.96
CA VAL A 449 21.18 17.85 -25.37
C VAL A 449 19.67 17.61 -25.48
N ASN A 450 19.17 16.56 -24.84
CA ASN A 450 17.76 16.20 -24.80
C ASN A 450 17.11 16.75 -23.52
N ASP A 451 15.80 16.99 -23.59
CA ASP A 451 15.02 17.33 -22.41
C ASP A 451 15.09 16.19 -21.38
N LEU A 452 15.28 16.53 -20.10
CA LEU A 452 15.22 15.57 -19.02
C LEU A 452 13.75 15.32 -18.68
N LEU A 453 13.29 14.11 -18.95
CA LEU A 453 11.94 13.67 -18.60
C LEU A 453 12.02 12.69 -17.44
N ALA A 454 11.17 12.86 -16.44
CA ALA A 454 11.01 11.92 -15.33
C ALA A 454 9.53 11.65 -15.07
N SER A 455 9.11 10.39 -15.08
CA SER A 455 7.75 9.99 -14.72
C SER A 455 7.69 8.90 -13.68
N ILE A 456 6.62 8.91 -12.90
CA ILE A 456 6.19 7.79 -12.08
C ILE A 456 4.86 7.25 -12.60
N SER A 457 4.64 5.94 -12.54
CA SER A 457 3.35 5.32 -12.85
C SER A 457 3.09 4.14 -11.93
N TRP A 458 1.85 3.96 -11.49
CA TRP A 458 1.47 2.86 -10.61
C TRP A 458 0.10 2.29 -10.98
N THR A 459 -0.15 1.06 -10.55
CA THR A 459 -1.49 0.46 -10.62
C THR A 459 -2.18 0.79 -9.30
N ASP A 460 -3.12 1.72 -9.33
CA ASP A 460 -3.78 2.26 -8.14
C ASP A 460 -4.90 1.31 -7.67
N PRO A 461 -5.12 1.13 -6.35
CA PRO A 461 -6.28 0.41 -5.84
C PRO A 461 -7.58 0.99 -6.36
N ALA A 462 -8.64 0.19 -6.46
CA ALA A 462 -9.89 0.67 -7.01
C ALA A 462 -10.52 1.77 -6.11
N GLY A 463 -10.91 2.88 -6.74
CA GLY A 463 -11.52 4.02 -6.06
C GLY A 463 -12.99 3.81 -5.69
N THR A 464 -13.59 4.81 -5.05
CA THR A 464 -15.02 4.83 -4.70
C THR A 464 -15.86 5.14 -5.95
N THR A 465 -16.91 4.36 -6.19
CA THR A 465 -17.85 4.62 -7.28
C THR A 465 -18.74 5.82 -7.01
N THR A 466 -19.18 6.51 -8.05
CA THR A 466 -20.16 7.59 -7.95
C THR A 466 -21.29 7.41 -8.96
N THR A 467 -22.50 7.82 -8.58
CA THR A 467 -23.60 8.10 -9.53
C THR A 467 -23.97 9.59 -9.53
N THR A 468 -23.21 10.40 -8.78
CA THR A 468 -23.36 11.85 -8.77
C THR A 468 -22.80 12.40 -10.07
N LEU A 469 -23.68 13.03 -10.85
CA LEU A 469 -23.36 13.72 -12.10
C LEU A 469 -22.20 14.71 -11.91
N ASN A 470 -21.18 14.65 -12.77
CA ASN A 470 -20.06 15.59 -12.84
C ASN A 470 -19.30 15.72 -11.51
N SER A 471 -19.08 14.60 -10.81
CA SER A 471 -18.43 14.61 -9.50
C SER A 471 -16.91 14.80 -9.60
N SER A 472 -16.43 15.98 -9.18
CA SER A 472 -15.01 16.35 -9.16
C SER A 472 -14.14 15.67 -8.07
N GLU A 473 -14.74 14.80 -7.25
CA GLU A 473 -14.02 14.07 -6.21
C GLU A 473 -13.01 13.11 -6.83
N ALA A 474 -11.77 13.16 -6.34
CA ALA A 474 -10.70 12.30 -6.83
C ALA A 474 -11.06 10.82 -6.70
N ARG A 475 -10.76 10.05 -7.74
CA ARG A 475 -10.86 8.58 -7.69
C ARG A 475 -9.54 7.91 -7.36
N LEU A 476 -8.43 8.67 -7.38
CA LEU A 476 -7.12 8.24 -6.92
C LEU A 476 -7.17 7.85 -5.44
N VAL A 477 -6.61 6.69 -5.10
CA VAL A 477 -6.58 6.17 -3.72
C VAL A 477 -5.22 6.42 -3.09
N ASN A 478 -4.15 5.98 -3.75
CA ASN A 478 -2.78 6.20 -3.31
C ASN A 478 -2.20 7.38 -4.11
N ASP A 479 -1.99 8.52 -3.44
CA ASP A 479 -1.50 9.77 -4.04
C ASP A 479 0.02 9.85 -3.92
N LEU A 480 0.72 9.55 -5.02
CA LEU A 480 2.17 9.59 -5.14
C LEU A 480 2.58 10.85 -5.89
N ASP A 481 3.61 11.54 -5.39
CA ASP A 481 4.12 12.79 -5.96
C ASP A 481 5.57 12.64 -6.41
N ILE A 482 5.87 13.04 -7.65
CA ILE A 482 7.24 13.24 -8.15
C ILE A 482 7.64 14.72 -8.08
N ARG A 483 8.90 14.94 -7.71
CA ARG A 483 9.58 16.23 -7.84
C ARG A 483 10.94 16.09 -8.47
N VAL A 484 11.25 16.95 -9.42
CA VAL A 484 12.62 17.11 -9.93
C VAL A 484 13.15 18.43 -9.43
N THR A 485 14.31 18.43 -8.79
CA THR A 485 14.94 19.65 -8.24
C THR A 485 16.35 19.81 -8.76
N LYS A 486 16.78 21.06 -8.87
CA LYS A 486 18.17 21.43 -9.08
C LYS A 486 18.47 22.69 -8.29
N ASN A 487 19.37 22.60 -7.33
CA ASN A 487 19.58 23.64 -6.32
C ASN A 487 18.24 24.01 -5.64
N SER A 488 17.88 25.29 -5.62
CA SER A 488 16.59 25.78 -5.09
C SER A 488 15.43 25.75 -6.09
N THR A 489 15.66 25.36 -7.35
CA THR A 489 14.61 25.32 -8.38
C THR A 489 13.91 23.97 -8.37
N SER A 490 12.58 24.00 -8.40
CA SER A 490 11.72 22.83 -8.33
C SER A 490 10.83 22.76 -9.58
N PHE A 491 10.82 21.61 -10.25
CA PHE A 491 10.04 21.33 -11.45
C PHE A 491 8.88 20.40 -11.08
N LEU A 492 7.67 20.79 -11.49
CA LEU A 492 6.43 20.15 -11.08
C LEU A 492 5.86 19.27 -12.21
N PRO A 493 5.07 18.23 -11.89
CA PRO A 493 4.48 17.36 -12.89
C PRO A 493 3.34 18.07 -13.64
N TRP A 494 2.96 17.53 -14.80
CA TRP A 494 1.77 17.98 -15.53
C TRP A 494 0.48 17.45 -14.90
N ARG A 495 -0.59 18.26 -14.99
CA ARG A 495 -1.98 17.87 -14.66
C ARG A 495 -2.98 18.65 -15.51
N LEU A 496 -4.21 18.17 -15.62
CA LEU A 496 -5.31 19.00 -16.11
C LEU A 496 -5.74 20.01 -15.04
N THR A 497 -6.09 21.21 -15.50
CA THR A 497 -6.63 22.30 -14.67
C THR A 497 -8.08 22.62 -15.02
N GLY A 498 -8.60 22.00 -16.09
CA GLY A 498 -9.97 22.10 -16.59
C GLY A 498 -10.17 21.13 -17.76
N VAL A 499 -11.34 21.15 -18.40
CA VAL A 499 -11.67 20.22 -19.49
C VAL A 499 -10.80 20.38 -20.74
N ASN A 500 -10.26 21.57 -20.96
CA ASN A 500 -9.47 21.94 -22.14
C ASN A 500 -8.18 22.70 -21.78
N THR A 501 -7.76 22.66 -20.52
CA THR A 501 -6.58 23.38 -20.03
C THR A 501 -5.74 22.47 -19.13
N ASN A 502 -4.43 22.63 -19.22
CA ASN A 502 -3.45 21.92 -18.40
C ASN A 502 -2.52 22.90 -17.68
N GLY A 503 -1.67 22.38 -16.82
CA GLY A 503 -0.66 23.16 -16.11
C GLY A 503 0.30 22.28 -15.32
N LYS A 504 1.23 22.92 -14.62
CA LYS A 504 2.22 22.26 -13.77
C LYS A 504 1.83 22.34 -12.29
N GLY A 505 1.91 21.23 -11.57
CA GLY A 505 1.58 21.10 -10.15
C GLY A 505 1.26 19.66 -9.77
N ASP A 506 1.20 19.37 -8.47
CA ASP A 506 0.90 18.02 -7.96
C ASP A 506 -0.38 17.46 -8.58
N ASN A 507 -0.26 16.27 -9.18
CA ASN A 507 -1.34 15.58 -9.85
C ASN A 507 -2.02 14.61 -8.88
N THR A 508 -2.99 15.15 -8.17
CA THR A 508 -3.79 14.41 -7.17
C THR A 508 -4.92 13.58 -7.79
N ARG A 509 -4.84 13.22 -9.08
CA ARG A 509 -5.93 12.57 -9.84
C ARG A 509 -5.46 11.36 -10.64
N ASP A 510 -4.32 11.46 -11.32
CA ASP A 510 -3.85 10.41 -12.22
C ASP A 510 -2.87 9.46 -11.53
N PRO A 511 -2.91 8.14 -11.80
CA PRO A 511 -1.89 7.19 -11.35
C PRO A 511 -0.61 7.25 -12.21
N ILE A 512 -0.30 8.44 -12.73
CA ILE A 512 0.88 8.77 -13.50
C ILE A 512 1.19 10.25 -13.35
N GLU A 513 2.46 10.57 -13.09
CA GLU A 513 2.97 11.93 -13.09
C GLU A 513 4.20 12.02 -13.99
N ARG A 514 4.32 13.10 -14.78
CA ARG A 514 5.49 13.37 -15.63
C ARG A 514 5.99 14.80 -15.48
N VAL A 515 7.27 14.94 -15.21
CA VAL A 515 8.01 16.21 -15.15
C VAL A 515 8.89 16.32 -16.38
N ASP A 516 8.80 17.47 -17.06
CA ASP A 516 9.55 17.76 -18.28
C ASP A 516 10.46 18.95 -17.95
N VAL A 517 11.77 18.78 -18.11
CA VAL A 517 12.76 19.84 -17.89
C VAL A 517 13.47 20.13 -19.21
N SER A 518 13.04 21.21 -19.87
CA SER A 518 13.63 21.60 -21.14
C SER A 518 15.01 22.25 -21.00
N ASN A 519 15.88 22.02 -21.98
CA ASN A 519 17.28 22.48 -21.95
C ASN A 519 18.01 22.07 -20.65
N ALA A 520 17.73 20.87 -20.15
CA ALA A 520 18.36 20.36 -18.94
C ALA A 520 19.88 20.23 -19.13
N SER A 521 20.65 20.45 -18.07
CA SER A 521 22.11 20.25 -18.05
C SER A 521 22.59 20.00 -16.64
N GLY A 522 23.63 19.17 -16.46
CA GLY A 522 24.18 18.83 -15.14
C GLY A 522 23.23 18.01 -14.27
N THR A 523 23.51 18.00 -12.96
CA THR A 523 22.83 17.13 -11.98
C THR A 523 21.46 17.65 -11.57
N TYR A 524 20.49 16.74 -11.47
CA TYR A 524 19.16 16.94 -10.90
C TYR A 524 18.89 15.87 -9.85
N THR A 525 18.11 16.20 -8.83
CA THR A 525 17.58 15.23 -7.86
C THR A 525 16.13 14.94 -8.20
N ILE A 526 15.78 13.68 -8.38
CA ILE A 526 14.40 13.20 -8.52
C ILE A 526 13.98 12.63 -7.18
N THR A 527 12.87 13.13 -6.64
CA THR A 527 12.29 12.67 -5.38
C THR A 527 10.87 12.20 -5.60
N VAL A 528 10.53 11.04 -5.04
CA VAL A 528 9.18 10.47 -5.03
C VAL A 528 8.71 10.35 -3.60
N THR A 529 7.54 10.91 -3.32
CA THR A 529 6.87 10.89 -2.01
C THR A 529 5.42 10.43 -2.17
N HIS A 530 4.68 10.34 -1.06
CA HIS A 530 3.24 10.15 -1.09
C HIS A 530 2.54 11.04 -0.05
N LYS A 531 1.24 11.22 -0.24
CA LYS A 531 0.35 11.94 0.68
C LYS A 531 -0.55 10.97 1.43
N GLY A 532 -0.81 11.30 2.69
CA GLY A 532 -1.69 10.50 3.55
C GLY A 532 -1.11 9.13 3.87
N SER A 533 -1.99 8.14 4.02
CA SER A 533 -1.63 6.75 4.25
C SER A 533 -1.90 5.93 3.00
N LEU A 534 -0.94 5.09 2.59
CA LEU A 534 -1.14 4.14 1.50
C LEU A 534 -2.06 3.00 1.98
N SER A 535 -3.09 2.70 1.20
CA SER A 535 -4.21 1.80 1.58
C SER A 535 -3.81 0.38 2.00
N SER A 536 -2.66 -0.14 1.52
CA SER A 536 -2.08 -1.44 1.91
C SER A 536 -0.77 -1.29 2.71
N GLY A 537 -0.46 -0.07 3.18
CA GLY A 537 0.80 0.27 3.85
C GLY A 537 1.97 0.55 2.89
N SER A 538 1.84 0.21 1.60
CA SER A 538 2.83 0.50 0.56
C SER A 538 2.19 0.58 -0.84
N GLN A 539 2.89 1.16 -1.82
CA GLN A 539 2.48 1.17 -3.23
C GLN A 539 3.67 0.85 -4.12
N ASP A 540 3.50 -0.13 -5.00
CA ASP A 540 4.44 -0.40 -6.08
C ASP A 540 4.28 0.66 -7.19
N TYR A 541 5.39 1.22 -7.66
CA TYR A 541 5.42 2.19 -8.74
C TYR A 541 6.64 2.00 -9.63
N SER A 542 6.57 2.46 -10.87
CA SER A 542 7.70 2.51 -11.78
C SER A 542 8.20 3.94 -11.91
N LEU A 543 9.53 4.15 -11.82
CA LEU A 543 10.20 5.39 -12.19
C LEU A 543 10.84 5.23 -13.57
N VAL A 544 10.53 6.14 -14.50
CA VAL A 544 11.12 6.21 -15.84
C VAL A 544 11.79 7.57 -16.04
N VAL A 545 13.07 7.57 -16.42
CA VAL A 545 13.85 8.79 -16.66
C VAL A 545 14.61 8.66 -17.99
N THR A 546 14.57 9.70 -18.81
CA THR A 546 15.30 9.78 -20.09
C THR A 546 15.98 11.14 -20.26
N GLY A 547 16.99 11.21 -21.13
CA GLY A 547 17.80 12.42 -21.32
C GLY A 547 19.03 12.46 -20.41
N LEU A 548 19.61 11.28 -20.13
CA LEU A 548 20.75 11.10 -19.22
C LEU A 548 22.07 10.91 -19.96
N THR A 549 23.17 11.43 -19.41
CA THR A 549 24.54 11.12 -19.90
C THR A 549 24.90 9.64 -19.64
N SER A 550 24.52 9.15 -18.47
CA SER A 550 24.63 7.77 -18.00
C SER A 550 23.68 7.59 -16.83
N ALA A 551 23.16 6.38 -16.62
CA ALA A 551 22.21 6.16 -15.54
C ALA A 551 23.00 6.24 -14.23
N PRO A 552 22.43 6.85 -13.18
CA PRO A 552 23.07 6.82 -11.88
C PRO A 552 23.34 5.38 -11.49
N VAL A 553 24.56 5.13 -11.02
CA VAL A 553 24.93 3.86 -10.40
C VAL A 553 23.96 3.69 -9.24
N ALA A 554 23.15 2.63 -9.28
CA ALA A 554 22.36 2.24 -8.13
C ALA A 554 23.30 2.13 -6.92
N CYS A 555 22.98 2.82 -5.84
CA CYS A 555 23.77 2.79 -4.61
C CYS A 555 24.00 1.32 -4.21
N ASP A 556 25.25 0.86 -4.29
CA ASP A 556 25.66 -0.48 -3.89
C ASP A 556 26.17 -0.42 -2.45
N ALA A 557 25.45 -1.08 -1.54
CA ALA A 557 25.74 -1.05 -0.12
C ALA A 557 27.00 -1.88 0.20
N VAL A 558 28.17 -1.29 -0.04
CA VAL A 558 29.49 -1.86 0.32
C VAL A 558 30.00 -1.29 1.64
N THR A 559 30.63 -2.13 2.47
CA THR A 559 31.18 -1.68 3.76
C THR A 559 32.25 -0.61 3.56
N PRO A 560 32.10 0.60 4.14
CA PRO A 560 33.06 1.67 3.96
C PRO A 560 34.45 1.30 4.49
N ALA A 561 35.48 1.60 3.70
CA ALA A 561 36.88 1.38 4.06
C ALA A 561 37.53 2.67 4.60
N GLY A 562 38.66 2.55 5.30
CA GLY A 562 39.48 3.70 5.69
C GLY A 562 38.94 4.54 6.84
N LEU A 563 38.04 3.99 7.68
CA LEU A 563 37.57 4.68 8.88
C LEU A 563 38.76 5.08 9.78
N ALA A 564 38.86 6.36 10.13
CA ALA A 564 39.90 6.93 10.98
C ALA A 564 39.36 8.08 11.85
N ALA A 565 39.98 8.30 13.03
CA ALA A 565 39.66 9.40 13.94
C ALA A 565 40.76 10.48 13.91
N SER A 566 40.36 11.75 14.04
CA SER A 566 41.22 12.94 14.04
C SER A 566 40.58 14.08 14.83
N GLY A 567 41.27 15.21 15.01
CA GLY A 567 40.70 16.39 15.68
C GLY A 567 40.17 16.08 17.09
N ILE A 568 40.88 15.23 17.83
CA ILE A 568 40.41 14.70 19.11
C ILE A 568 40.62 15.77 20.20
N GLY A 569 39.53 16.28 20.74
CA GLY A 569 39.50 17.19 21.89
C GLY A 569 39.09 16.48 23.18
N SER A 570 38.82 17.25 24.23
CA SER A 570 38.36 16.72 25.51
C SER A 570 36.91 16.23 25.47
N ASN A 571 36.10 16.77 24.56
CA ASN A 571 34.70 16.38 24.39
C ASN A 571 34.29 16.13 22.92
N THR A 572 35.24 16.14 21.98
CA THR A 572 34.98 15.99 20.54
C THR A 572 35.95 15.04 19.84
N ALA A 573 35.53 14.47 18.71
CA ALA A 573 36.41 13.78 17.76
C ALA A 573 35.81 13.82 16.36
N ILE A 574 36.64 13.85 15.32
CA ILE A 574 36.20 13.81 13.91
C ILE A 574 36.52 12.44 13.32
N LEU A 575 35.48 11.72 12.88
CA LEU A 575 35.57 10.46 12.16
C LEU A 575 35.49 10.69 10.65
N ASN A 576 36.36 10.06 9.87
CA ASN A 576 36.36 10.14 8.40
C ASN A 576 36.54 8.75 7.80
N TRP A 577 35.96 8.50 6.61
CA TRP A 577 36.10 7.24 5.86
C TRP A 577 36.04 7.48 4.35
N ASN A 578 36.31 6.45 3.55
CA ASN A 578 36.17 6.54 2.10
C ASN A 578 34.68 6.57 1.73
N SER A 579 34.29 7.49 0.84
CA SER A 579 32.91 7.59 0.37
C SER A 579 32.48 6.37 -0.44
N VAL A 580 31.23 5.97 -0.26
CA VAL A 580 30.44 5.08 -1.13
C VAL A 580 29.47 5.97 -1.89
N ASP A 581 29.52 5.90 -3.22
CA ASP A 581 28.75 6.80 -4.09
C ASP A 581 27.26 6.72 -3.77
N THR A 582 26.62 7.87 -3.63
CA THR A 582 25.17 8.04 -3.36
C THR A 582 24.66 7.43 -2.05
N ALA A 583 25.54 6.90 -1.18
CA ALA A 583 25.17 6.32 0.11
C ALA A 583 25.14 7.37 1.23
N THR A 584 24.18 7.24 2.14
CA THR A 584 24.28 7.81 3.49
C THR A 584 24.96 6.81 4.43
N TYR A 585 25.27 7.22 5.65
CA TYR A 585 26.04 6.40 6.58
C TYR A 585 25.38 6.32 7.95
N ALA A 586 25.43 5.14 8.57
CA ALA A 586 25.22 5.01 10.01
C ALA A 586 26.57 4.81 10.69
N VAL A 587 26.96 5.79 11.49
CA VAL A 587 28.15 5.76 12.34
C VAL A 587 27.71 5.35 13.73
N ARG A 588 28.45 4.44 14.35
CA ARG A 588 28.21 4.09 15.76
C ARG A 588 29.49 4.17 16.58
N TYR A 589 29.37 4.60 17.82
CA TYR A 589 30.48 4.75 18.76
C TYR A 589 30.07 4.38 20.19
N ARG A 590 31.05 4.01 21.02
CA ARG A 590 30.86 3.69 22.45
C ARG A 590 32.16 3.80 23.24
N PRO A 591 32.14 4.04 24.56
CA PRO A 591 33.31 3.86 25.40
C PRO A 591 33.83 2.41 25.32
N SER A 592 35.14 2.24 25.25
CA SER A 592 35.78 0.93 25.16
C SER A 592 35.41 0.06 26.36
N GLY A 593 35.05 -1.20 26.09
CA GLY A 593 34.62 -2.16 27.12
C GLY A 593 33.12 -2.14 27.44
N THR A 594 32.34 -1.21 26.88
CA THR A 594 30.88 -1.20 27.02
C THR A 594 30.19 -2.02 25.92
N SER A 595 28.94 -2.43 26.13
CA SER A 595 28.16 -3.20 25.14
C SER A 595 27.25 -2.33 24.26
N THR A 596 26.76 -1.20 24.79
CA THR A 596 25.80 -0.31 24.12
C THR A 596 26.50 0.62 23.13
N TRP A 597 26.00 0.66 21.89
CA TRP A 597 26.47 1.58 20.85
C TRP A 597 25.53 2.78 20.71
N THR A 598 26.07 4.00 20.70
CA THR A 598 25.36 5.18 20.22
C THR A 598 25.47 5.21 18.70
N THR A 599 24.38 5.41 17.97
CA THR A 599 24.36 5.42 16.50
C THR A 599 23.79 6.74 15.99
N THR A 600 24.46 7.34 15.02
CA THR A 600 24.10 8.62 14.39
C THR A 600 24.22 8.48 12.86
N LEU A 601 23.38 9.20 12.12
CA LEU A 601 23.41 9.22 10.67
C LEU A 601 24.29 10.36 10.13
N SER A 602 24.97 10.13 9.00
CA SER A 602 25.71 11.14 8.25
C SER A 602 25.38 11.07 6.77
N ASP A 603 25.20 12.23 6.14
CA ASP A 603 25.07 12.35 4.69
C ASP A 603 26.44 12.47 3.98
N ASN A 604 27.52 12.62 4.75
CA ASN A 604 28.88 12.79 4.24
C ASN A 604 29.78 11.66 4.73
N ALA A 605 30.90 11.42 4.04
CA ALA A 605 31.92 10.45 4.46
C ALA A 605 32.79 10.93 5.65
N SER A 606 32.17 11.70 6.55
CA SER A 606 32.75 12.32 7.73
C SER A 606 31.67 12.58 8.77
N MET A 607 32.04 12.61 10.05
CA MET A 607 31.18 12.98 11.18
C MET A 607 31.99 13.55 12.34
N THR A 608 31.55 14.68 12.89
CA THR A 608 32.03 15.18 14.18
C THR A 608 31.18 14.58 15.30
N LEU A 609 31.85 13.94 16.25
CA LEU A 609 31.28 13.50 17.52
C LEU A 609 31.47 14.60 18.55
N GLU A 610 30.42 14.90 19.31
CA GLU A 610 30.42 15.88 20.41
C GLU A 610 29.84 15.25 21.69
N GLY A 611 30.05 15.90 22.83
CA GLY A 611 29.57 15.41 24.13
C GLY A 611 30.30 14.15 24.61
N LEU A 612 31.53 13.91 24.15
CA LEU A 612 32.37 12.83 24.63
C LEU A 612 32.91 13.14 26.03
N THR A 613 33.17 12.10 26.82
CA THR A 613 33.82 12.25 28.13
C THR A 613 35.32 12.44 27.93
N ALA A 614 35.95 13.36 28.67
CA ALA A 614 37.40 13.56 28.66
C ALA A 614 38.16 12.30 29.10
N GLU A 615 39.40 12.15 28.65
CA GLU A 615 40.31 11.04 28.97
C GLU A 615 39.73 9.63 28.76
N THR A 616 38.73 9.49 27.88
CA THR A 616 37.98 8.25 27.68
C THR A 616 38.32 7.67 26.31
N THR A 617 38.60 6.37 26.27
CA THR A 617 38.83 5.64 25.01
C THR A 617 37.50 5.18 24.43
N TYR A 618 37.25 5.50 23.16
CA TYR A 618 36.05 5.13 22.41
C TYR A 618 36.39 4.13 21.29
N GLU A 619 35.44 3.27 20.97
CA GLU A 619 35.40 2.47 19.74
C GLU A 619 34.41 3.09 18.75
N ALA A 620 34.70 3.05 17.45
CA ALA A 620 33.80 3.53 16.39
C ALA A 620 33.75 2.61 15.17
N GLN A 621 32.59 2.55 14.52
CA GLN A 621 32.33 1.80 13.28
C GLN A 621 31.39 2.58 12.36
N VAL A 622 31.42 2.28 11.06
CA VAL A 622 30.51 2.88 10.07
C VAL A 622 29.97 1.84 9.09
N LYS A 623 28.73 2.02 8.63
CA LYS A 623 28.17 1.31 7.47
C LYS A 623 27.54 2.28 6.48
N SER A 624 27.50 1.90 5.21
CA SER A 624 26.75 2.59 4.15
C SER A 624 25.29 2.14 4.11
N ILE A 625 24.42 3.06 3.70
CA ILE A 625 22.98 2.88 3.54
C ILE A 625 22.60 3.36 2.14
N CYS A 626 21.95 2.49 1.38
CA CYS A 626 21.56 2.65 -0.01
C CYS A 626 20.06 2.36 -0.16
N GLY A 627 19.22 3.33 0.19
CA GLY A 627 17.77 3.14 0.26
C GLY A 627 17.39 2.04 1.26
N SER A 628 16.85 0.92 0.77
CA SER A 628 16.45 -0.24 1.58
C SER A 628 17.59 -1.25 1.84
N SER A 629 18.76 -1.08 1.23
CA SER A 629 19.92 -1.95 1.43
C SER A 629 20.98 -1.27 2.31
N SER A 630 21.69 -2.03 3.14
CA SER A 630 22.80 -1.52 3.95
C SER A 630 23.92 -2.54 4.07
N SER A 631 25.15 -2.05 4.17
CA SER A 631 26.33 -2.91 4.33
C SER A 631 26.50 -3.40 5.77
N ALA A 632 27.41 -4.34 5.98
CA ALA A 632 27.92 -4.63 7.32
C ALA A 632 28.72 -3.43 7.85
N TYR A 633 28.76 -3.27 9.18
CA TYR A 633 29.65 -2.30 9.82
C TYR A 633 31.12 -2.61 9.55
N SER A 634 31.91 -1.55 9.37
CA SER A 634 33.37 -1.62 9.24
C SER A 634 34.01 -2.28 10.46
N SER A 635 35.28 -2.66 10.34
CA SER A 635 36.09 -2.98 11.53
C SER A 635 36.11 -1.80 12.51
N SER A 636 36.11 -2.09 13.81
CA SER A 636 36.24 -1.06 14.85
C SER A 636 37.59 -0.37 14.77
N ILE A 637 37.58 0.94 14.97
CA ILE A 637 38.77 1.73 15.35
C ILE A 637 38.64 2.19 16.79
N SER A 638 39.75 2.63 17.39
CA SER A 638 39.75 3.23 18.73
C SER A 638 40.47 4.59 18.76
N PHE A 639 40.00 5.50 19.61
CA PHE A 639 40.62 6.80 19.87
C PHE A 639 40.36 7.24 21.32
N THR A 640 41.19 8.13 21.87
CA THR A 640 41.10 8.58 23.28
C THR A 640 41.02 10.10 23.35
N THR A 641 39.98 10.64 24.01
CA THR A 641 39.79 12.09 24.22
C THR A 641 40.87 12.69 25.13
N THR A 642 41.14 13.99 24.97
CA THR A 642 42.16 14.70 25.77
C THR A 642 41.64 15.13 27.14
N ALA A 643 42.53 15.60 28.02
CA ALA A 643 42.14 16.25 29.27
C ALA A 643 41.50 17.63 29.02
N GLN A 644 40.64 18.07 29.95
CA GLN A 644 39.98 19.39 29.92
C GLN A 644 40.86 20.46 30.61
N GLU A 645 41.06 21.61 29.96
CA GLU A 645 41.81 22.76 30.50
C GLU A 645 40.85 23.76 31.15
N LEU A 646 41.07 24.12 32.44
CA LEU A 646 40.21 25.04 33.22
C LEU A 646 40.88 26.41 33.36
N VAL A 647 40.19 27.49 33.01
CA VAL A 647 40.69 28.89 33.06
C VAL A 647 39.82 29.73 33.97
N TYR A 648 40.38 30.23 35.08
CA TYR A 648 39.67 31.04 36.08
C TYR A 648 39.93 32.54 35.92
N CYS A 649 38.98 33.37 36.35
CA CYS A 649 39.12 34.83 36.37
C CYS A 649 40.19 35.32 37.37
N ASP A 650 40.81 36.47 37.04
CA ASP A 650 41.76 37.18 37.92
C ASP A 650 41.08 37.77 39.16
N SER A 651 41.73 37.69 40.33
CA SER A 651 41.27 38.28 41.61
C SER A 651 42.46 38.55 42.53
N LYS A 652 42.52 39.71 43.20
CA LYS A 652 43.64 40.05 44.12
C LYS A 652 43.37 41.25 45.04
N GLY A 653 44.10 41.34 46.14
CA GLY A 653 44.35 42.59 46.85
C GLY A 653 45.50 43.40 46.24
N ASN A 654 45.45 44.73 46.31
CA ASN A 654 46.52 45.61 45.84
C ASN A 654 47.60 45.87 46.90
N SER A 655 47.28 45.65 48.18
CA SER A 655 48.21 45.81 49.30
C SER A 655 47.91 44.79 50.40
N VAL A 656 48.97 44.13 50.87
CA VAL A 656 48.97 43.22 52.02
C VAL A 656 49.82 43.75 53.18
N ALA A 657 50.20 45.03 53.10
CA ALA A 657 51.14 45.63 54.04
C ALA A 657 50.59 45.68 55.47
N ASP A 658 49.28 45.91 55.60
CA ASP A 658 48.59 46.08 56.87
C ASP A 658 47.90 44.78 57.32
N GLU A 659 47.32 44.03 56.38
CA GLU A 659 46.63 42.76 56.62
C GLU A 659 46.73 41.76 55.47
N TYR A 660 46.63 40.48 55.79
CA TYR A 660 46.52 39.37 54.83
C TYR A 660 45.96 38.10 55.49
N ILE A 661 45.75 37.03 54.70
CA ILE A 661 45.30 35.74 55.22
C ILE A 661 46.53 35.07 55.88
N GLY A 662 46.58 35.08 57.21
CA GLY A 662 47.70 34.49 57.95
C GLY A 662 47.71 32.97 57.91
N ASN A 663 46.53 32.34 57.96
CA ASN A 663 46.38 30.89 57.92
C ASN A 663 45.00 30.47 57.38
N PHE A 664 44.97 29.43 56.54
CA PHE A 664 43.74 28.77 56.09
C PHE A 664 43.79 27.27 56.39
N GLU A 665 42.72 26.78 57.02
CA GLU A 665 42.54 25.37 57.36
C GLU A 665 41.21 24.85 56.80
N LEU A 666 41.26 23.73 56.06
CA LEU A 666 40.11 22.98 55.57
C LEU A 666 40.50 21.52 55.39
N ASN A 667 39.93 20.63 56.21
CA ASN A 667 40.27 19.21 56.21
C ASN A 667 41.80 18.97 56.32
N THR A 668 42.47 18.50 55.25
CA THR A 668 43.93 18.31 55.22
C THR A 668 44.72 19.53 54.76
N ILE A 669 44.06 20.59 54.28
CA ILE A 669 44.69 21.88 54.03
C ILE A 669 44.93 22.53 55.39
N ALA A 670 46.20 22.88 55.66
CA ALA A 670 46.62 23.72 56.76
C ALA A 670 47.81 24.55 56.25
N ASN A 671 47.53 25.75 55.75
CA ASN A 671 48.51 26.58 55.08
C ASN A 671 48.66 27.93 55.79
N SER A 672 49.89 28.24 56.21
CA SER A 672 50.24 29.55 56.74
C SER A 672 50.86 30.39 55.63
N SER A 673 50.29 31.56 55.35
CA SER A 673 50.71 32.45 54.27
C SER A 673 51.38 33.71 54.83
N GLY A 674 52.03 34.47 53.94
CA GLY A 674 52.69 35.74 54.24
C GLY A 674 52.13 36.92 53.45
N GLY A 675 50.96 36.77 52.82
CA GLY A 675 50.28 37.82 52.04
C GLY A 675 50.72 37.93 50.58
N GLY A 676 51.94 37.49 50.25
CA GLY A 676 52.46 37.55 48.89
C GLY A 676 52.40 38.97 48.30
N ASN A 677 51.83 39.11 47.10
CA ASN A 677 51.52 40.40 46.46
C ASN A 677 50.00 40.64 46.37
N GLY A 678 49.22 40.08 47.30
CA GLY A 678 47.76 40.15 47.33
C GLY A 678 47.01 39.08 46.51
N TYR A 679 47.74 38.25 45.76
CA TYR A 679 47.26 36.96 45.25
C TYR A 679 48.34 35.89 45.45
N SER A 680 47.93 34.71 45.93
CA SER A 680 48.80 33.57 46.17
C SER A 680 48.20 32.30 45.56
N ASP A 681 48.94 31.66 44.64
CA ASP A 681 48.55 30.38 44.04
C ASP A 681 49.12 29.21 44.86
N PHE A 682 48.23 28.54 45.59
CA PHE A 682 48.51 27.35 46.39
C PHE A 682 47.81 26.10 45.83
N THR A 683 47.54 26.04 44.52
CA THR A 683 46.89 24.87 43.88
C THR A 683 47.65 23.56 44.01
N SER A 684 48.94 23.60 44.37
CA SER A 684 49.71 22.40 44.73
C SER A 684 49.32 21.80 46.09
N ILE A 685 48.61 22.54 46.92
CA ILE A 685 48.07 22.11 48.22
C ILE A 685 46.60 21.72 48.02
N SER A 686 46.21 20.55 48.54
CA SER A 686 44.86 20.05 48.34
C SER A 686 44.21 19.35 49.54
N ALA A 687 42.87 19.31 49.51
CA ALA A 687 42.04 18.50 50.40
C ALA A 687 41.09 17.62 49.60
N ALA A 688 40.86 16.39 50.08
CA ALA A 688 39.80 15.53 49.56
C ALA A 688 38.47 15.88 50.24
N LEU A 689 37.42 16.12 49.46
CA LEU A 689 36.08 16.44 49.94
C LEU A 689 35.05 15.50 49.30
N ALA A 690 34.24 14.82 50.11
CA ALA A 690 33.22 13.89 49.65
C ALA A 690 31.85 14.58 49.52
N SER A 691 31.08 14.20 48.48
CA SER A 691 29.72 14.73 48.27
C SER A 691 28.80 14.47 49.46
N SER A 692 27.82 15.36 49.69
CA SER A 692 26.88 15.31 50.81
C SER A 692 27.48 15.33 52.23
N GLN A 693 28.80 15.56 52.37
CA GLN A 693 29.45 15.71 53.67
C GLN A 693 29.65 17.19 54.03
N THR A 694 29.56 17.49 55.32
CA THR A 694 29.81 18.82 55.87
C THR A 694 31.26 18.94 56.34
N TYR A 695 31.97 19.95 55.86
CA TYR A 695 33.34 20.28 56.25
C TYR A 695 33.39 21.62 56.96
N SER A 696 34.20 21.69 58.03
CA SER A 696 34.52 22.93 58.73
C SER A 696 35.84 23.52 58.23
N PHE A 697 35.93 24.84 58.20
CA PHE A 697 37.14 25.57 57.86
C PHE A 697 37.44 26.67 58.88
N THR A 698 38.70 27.12 58.89
CA THR A 698 39.17 28.26 59.69
C THR A 698 40.00 29.20 58.81
N ILE A 699 39.73 30.50 58.87
CA ILE A 699 40.57 31.57 58.32
C ILE A 699 41.10 32.40 59.49
N THR A 700 42.42 32.57 59.56
CA THR A 700 43.09 33.40 60.56
C THR A 700 43.69 34.63 59.87
N PRO A 701 43.13 35.83 60.02
CA PRO A 701 43.75 37.05 59.54
C PRO A 701 45.07 37.35 60.27
N ALA A 702 46.04 37.92 59.56
CA ALA A 702 47.26 38.46 60.14
C ALA A 702 47.30 39.98 59.92
N TRP A 703 47.57 40.74 60.99
CA TRP A 703 47.77 42.19 60.93
C TRP A 703 49.19 42.53 61.36
N THR A 704 49.86 43.41 60.62
CA THR A 704 51.22 43.84 60.92
C THR A 704 51.26 44.99 61.96
N GLY A 705 50.10 45.61 62.22
CA GLY A 705 49.95 46.70 63.18
C GLY A 705 48.52 46.87 63.70
N THR A 706 47.76 47.78 63.09
CA THR A 706 46.37 48.07 63.50
C THR A 706 45.45 46.94 63.08
N VAL A 707 44.56 46.51 63.99
CA VAL A 707 43.53 45.51 63.66
C VAL A 707 42.39 46.20 62.93
N TYR A 708 42.16 45.79 61.69
CA TYR A 708 41.09 46.28 60.82
C TYR A 708 39.91 45.30 60.73
N ASN A 709 38.76 45.80 60.28
CA ASN A 709 37.60 44.95 60.01
C ASN A 709 37.74 44.35 58.61
N GLU A 710 37.85 43.03 58.54
CA GLU A 710 38.01 42.27 57.29
C GLU A 710 36.75 41.48 56.96
N GLY A 711 36.30 41.54 55.71
CA GLY A 711 35.26 40.68 55.16
C GLY A 711 35.87 39.46 54.46
N TYR A 712 35.12 38.36 54.40
CA TYR A 712 35.63 37.07 53.93
C TYR A 712 34.65 36.41 52.96
N ALA A 713 35.17 35.68 51.97
CA ALA A 713 34.36 34.79 51.15
C ALA A 713 35.18 33.59 50.64
N LEU A 714 34.50 32.47 50.42
CA LEU A 714 35.06 31.22 49.91
C LEU A 714 34.20 30.70 48.76
N TRP A 715 34.85 30.25 47.69
CA TRP A 715 34.18 29.62 46.55
C TRP A 715 34.79 28.27 46.19
N ILE A 716 33.96 27.33 45.74
CA ILE A 716 34.40 26.06 45.15
C ILE A 716 33.69 25.90 43.81
N ASP A 717 34.46 25.68 42.75
CA ASP A 717 33.95 25.39 41.40
C ASP A 717 33.51 23.92 41.35
N TYR A 718 32.23 23.67 41.61
CA TYR A 718 31.71 22.30 41.80
C TYR A 718 31.43 21.58 40.48
N ASN A 719 31.21 22.32 39.40
CA ASN A 719 30.86 21.77 38.09
C ASN A 719 32.06 21.70 37.12
N LYS A 720 33.20 22.31 37.50
CA LYS A 720 34.45 22.36 36.73
C LYS A 720 34.31 23.07 35.40
N ASP A 721 33.59 24.18 35.36
CA ASP A 721 33.48 24.99 34.15
C ASP A 721 34.50 26.15 34.11
N GLY A 722 35.25 26.36 35.19
CA GLY A 722 36.27 27.40 35.29
C GLY A 722 35.77 28.74 35.79
N ASP A 723 34.52 28.86 36.26
CA ASP A 723 34.03 30.06 36.94
C ASP A 723 33.51 29.80 38.37
N PHE A 724 32.89 30.81 38.98
CA PHE A 724 32.40 30.79 40.37
C PHE A 724 31.02 31.42 40.49
N THR A 725 30.28 31.49 39.39
CA THR A 725 29.04 32.25 39.27
C THR A 725 27.80 31.39 39.53
N ASP A 726 27.96 30.07 39.63
CA ASP A 726 26.85 29.16 39.78
C ASP A 726 26.25 29.12 41.18
N ALA A 727 24.98 28.73 41.21
CA ALA A 727 24.24 28.58 42.45
C ALA A 727 24.86 27.48 43.33
N GLY A 728 25.36 27.88 44.50
CA GLY A 728 25.96 26.97 45.48
C GLY A 728 27.49 27.00 45.53
N GLU A 729 28.15 27.72 44.63
CA GLU A 729 29.61 27.80 44.59
C GLU A 729 30.19 28.79 45.60
N LEU A 730 29.49 29.86 45.94
CA LEU A 730 29.78 30.67 47.12
C LEU A 730 29.43 29.88 48.38
N VAL A 731 30.40 29.15 48.94
CA VAL A 731 30.19 28.27 50.09
C VAL A 731 30.19 28.99 51.43
N PHE A 732 30.78 30.19 51.49
CA PHE A 732 30.76 31.03 52.68
C PHE A 732 30.97 32.51 52.35
N SER A 733 30.29 33.40 53.07
CA SER A 733 30.64 34.82 53.13
C SER A 733 30.40 35.38 54.53
N LYS A 734 31.19 36.39 54.91
CA LYS A 734 31.07 37.09 56.19
C LYS A 734 31.38 38.57 56.02
N ALA A 735 30.49 39.41 56.54
CA ALA A 735 30.69 40.86 56.62
C ALA A 735 31.90 41.23 57.50
N ALA A 736 32.40 42.45 57.31
CA ALA A 736 33.67 42.87 57.88
C ALA A 736 33.71 42.78 59.42
N SER A 737 34.76 42.16 59.96
CA SER A 737 34.94 41.96 61.41
C SER A 737 36.41 41.94 61.81
N ASN A 738 36.71 42.28 63.06
CA ASN A 738 38.05 42.24 63.66
C ASN A 738 38.32 40.94 64.45
N ALA A 739 37.61 39.86 64.10
CA ALA A 739 37.76 38.58 64.79
C ALA A 739 39.16 37.99 64.53
N SER A 740 39.84 37.54 65.58
CA SER A 740 41.16 36.90 65.47
C SER A 740 41.15 35.55 64.74
N SER A 741 39.96 35.01 64.47
CA SER A 741 39.74 33.81 63.68
C SER A 741 38.30 33.80 63.17
N VAL A 742 38.09 33.34 61.93
CA VAL A 742 36.79 33.14 61.32
C VAL A 742 36.62 31.67 61.02
N THR A 743 35.63 31.04 61.64
CA THR A 743 35.26 29.65 61.38
C THR A 743 33.91 29.57 60.70
N GLY A 744 33.73 28.53 59.90
CA GLY A 744 32.48 28.22 59.23
C GLY A 744 32.42 26.76 58.81
N SER A 745 31.30 26.36 58.21
CA SER A 745 31.15 25.05 57.61
C SER A 745 30.29 25.13 56.36
N PHE A 746 30.54 24.24 55.41
CA PHE A 746 29.71 24.07 54.21
C PHE A 746 29.50 22.59 53.93
N THR A 747 28.44 22.27 53.20
CA THR A 747 28.16 20.90 52.73
C THR A 747 28.47 20.83 51.24
N VAL A 748 29.23 19.81 50.83
CA VAL A 748 29.50 19.54 49.41
C VAL A 748 28.20 19.07 48.76
N PRO A 749 27.74 19.66 47.63
CA PRO A 749 26.55 19.22 46.93
C PRO A 749 26.61 17.74 46.53
N SER A 750 25.45 17.09 46.38
CA SER A 750 25.40 15.72 45.85
C SER A 750 25.71 15.64 44.35
N THR A 751 25.60 16.77 43.64
CA THR A 751 25.72 16.89 42.18
C THR A 751 27.10 17.34 41.71
N VAL A 752 28.14 17.13 42.52
CA VAL A 752 29.52 17.56 42.17
C VAL A 752 30.10 16.73 41.03
N VAL A 753 30.95 17.35 40.23
CA VAL A 753 31.78 16.67 39.24
C VAL A 753 33.07 16.19 39.90
N GLU A 754 33.33 14.88 39.88
CA GLU A 754 34.47 14.28 40.58
C GLU A 754 35.84 14.72 40.04
N GLY A 755 36.84 14.74 40.92
CA GLY A 755 38.25 15.04 40.66
C GLY A 755 38.69 16.41 41.17
N ALA A 756 39.89 16.84 40.77
CA ALA A 756 40.46 18.12 41.17
C ALA A 756 39.68 19.32 40.60
N THR A 757 39.44 20.34 41.42
CA THR A 757 38.87 21.65 41.05
C THR A 757 39.37 22.76 41.98
N ARG A 758 39.05 24.03 41.68
CA ARG A 758 39.54 25.21 42.41
C ARG A 758 38.70 25.52 43.65
N LEU A 759 39.39 25.81 44.75
CA LEU A 759 38.88 26.48 45.94
C LEU A 759 39.52 27.87 46.03
N ARG A 760 38.73 28.93 46.11
CA ARG A 760 39.20 30.32 46.28
C ARG A 760 38.82 30.85 47.65
N VAL A 761 39.78 31.43 48.36
CA VAL A 761 39.61 32.08 49.67
C VAL A 761 39.99 33.56 49.53
N SER A 762 39.12 34.48 49.93
CA SER A 762 39.39 35.90 49.81
C SER A 762 39.06 36.67 51.08
N MET A 763 39.94 37.62 51.42
CA MET A 763 39.82 38.54 52.55
C MET A 763 39.98 39.98 52.07
N LYS A 764 39.08 40.89 52.47
CA LYS A 764 39.04 42.28 52.00
C LYS A 764 38.68 43.28 53.09
N TYR A 765 39.36 44.42 53.07
CA TYR A 765 39.12 45.51 54.03
C TYR A 765 37.69 46.06 53.93
N ASN A 766 36.99 46.03 55.07
CA ASN A 766 35.72 46.68 55.34
C ASN A 766 34.55 46.33 54.37
N ALA A 767 34.66 45.24 53.61
CA ALA A 767 33.62 44.77 52.70
C ALA A 767 33.78 43.27 52.38
N ILE A 768 32.71 42.63 51.93
CA ILE A 768 32.78 41.24 51.41
C ILE A 768 33.45 41.28 50.02
N PRO A 769 34.45 40.43 49.74
CA PRO A 769 35.08 40.35 48.43
C PRO A 769 34.21 39.61 47.40
N GLY A 770 34.38 39.95 46.12
CA GLY A 770 33.86 39.17 44.97
C GLY A 770 34.84 38.09 44.50
N SER A 771 34.35 37.09 43.75
CA SER A 771 35.15 35.97 43.23
C SER A 771 36.19 36.40 42.19
N CYS A 772 35.89 37.44 41.40
CA CYS A 772 36.73 38.00 40.34
C CYS A 772 36.99 39.51 40.58
N GLU A 773 37.56 39.87 41.73
CA GLU A 773 37.67 41.27 42.16
C GLU A 773 39.13 41.68 42.43
N ALA A 774 39.50 42.89 41.99
CA ALA A 774 40.69 43.57 42.49
C ALA A 774 40.30 44.64 43.53
N PHE A 775 40.85 44.58 44.75
CA PHE A 775 40.50 45.49 45.84
C PHE A 775 41.74 46.09 46.53
N SER A 776 41.55 47.20 47.27
CA SER A 776 42.68 48.01 47.77
C SER A 776 43.57 47.28 48.79
N TYR A 777 42.97 46.59 49.76
CA TYR A 777 43.70 45.96 50.86
C TYR A 777 43.09 44.60 51.23
N GLY A 778 43.97 43.60 51.46
CA GLY A 778 43.64 42.20 51.72
C GLY A 778 44.32 41.23 50.74
N GLU A 779 43.86 39.98 50.70
CA GLU A 779 44.50 38.89 49.92
C GLU A 779 43.46 37.93 49.31
N VAL A 780 43.83 37.31 48.19
CA VAL A 780 43.15 36.15 47.60
C VAL A 780 44.11 34.96 47.53
N GLU A 781 43.66 33.79 47.97
CA GLU A 781 44.40 32.54 47.90
C GLU A 781 43.61 31.48 47.14
N ASP A 782 44.28 30.73 46.28
CA ASP A 782 43.67 29.64 45.51
C ASP A 782 44.29 28.29 45.90
N TYR A 783 43.45 27.29 46.13
CA TYR A 783 43.81 25.91 46.49
C TYR A 783 43.14 24.90 45.56
N THR A 784 43.56 23.64 45.62
CA THR A 784 42.87 22.55 44.92
C THR A 784 42.01 21.75 45.91
N VAL A 785 40.79 21.39 45.54
CA VAL A 785 40.01 20.37 46.24
C VAL A 785 39.76 19.19 45.33
N ASN A 786 39.96 17.98 45.84
CA ASN A 786 39.68 16.74 45.12
C ASN A 786 38.29 16.27 45.54
N LEU A 787 37.30 16.52 44.68
CA LEU A 787 35.94 16.11 44.92
C LEU A 787 35.78 14.62 44.62
N SER A 788 35.14 13.89 45.51
CA SER A 788 34.74 12.49 45.28
C SER A 788 33.27 12.35 45.62
N ALA A 789 32.52 11.48 44.93
CA ALA A 789 31.24 11.07 45.46
C ALA A 789 31.43 10.45 46.86
N ASN A 790 30.48 10.68 47.77
CA ASN A 790 30.33 9.81 48.93
C ASN A 790 30.16 8.37 48.42
N ALA A 791 30.46 7.37 49.27
CA ALA A 791 30.26 5.97 48.89
C ALA A 791 28.90 5.85 48.19
N ALA A 792 28.94 5.43 46.92
CA ALA A 792 27.76 5.34 46.08
C ALA A 792 26.67 4.65 46.90
N ASP A 793 25.43 5.10 46.75
CA ASP A 793 24.34 4.26 47.20
C ASP A 793 24.58 2.90 46.53
N THR A 794 24.78 1.87 47.34
CA THR A 794 25.04 0.49 46.88
C THR A 794 23.90 -0.41 47.31
N GLN A 795 22.96 0.13 48.07
CA GLN A 795 21.79 -0.60 48.50
C GLN A 795 20.75 -0.47 47.41
N ALA A 796 20.42 -1.60 46.78
CA ALA A 796 19.35 -1.62 45.80
C ALA A 796 17.99 -1.38 46.47
N PRO A 797 17.05 -0.74 45.75
CA PRO A 797 15.67 -0.67 46.19
C PRO A 797 15.07 -2.04 46.53
N SER A 798 14.01 -2.07 47.33
CA SER A 798 13.26 -3.32 47.54
C SER A 798 12.58 -3.79 46.24
N THR A 799 12.42 -5.10 46.06
CA THR A 799 11.68 -5.66 44.91
C THR A 799 10.22 -5.19 44.94
N PRO A 800 9.67 -4.69 43.81
CA PRO A 800 8.26 -4.34 43.73
C PRO A 800 7.37 -5.50 44.19
N THR A 801 6.39 -5.21 45.04
CA THR A 801 5.47 -6.24 45.58
C THR A 801 4.09 -6.11 44.94
N ALA A 802 3.25 -7.15 45.09
CA ALA A 802 1.91 -7.20 44.52
C ALA A 802 1.87 -6.95 43.00
N PHE A 803 2.89 -7.41 42.26
CA PHE A 803 2.93 -7.29 40.80
C PHE A 803 1.78 -8.09 40.17
N ALA A 804 0.87 -7.37 39.54
CA ALA A 804 -0.37 -7.90 39.03
C ALA A 804 -0.65 -7.37 37.62
N ALA A 805 -1.47 -8.12 36.90
CA ALA A 805 -2.01 -7.70 35.62
C ALA A 805 -3.53 -7.58 35.71
N SER A 806 -4.06 -6.62 34.98
CA SER A 806 -5.48 -6.36 34.79
C SER A 806 -5.72 -5.91 33.35
N ASN A 807 -7.00 -5.78 32.97
CA ASN A 807 -7.41 -5.33 31.63
C ASN A 807 -6.67 -6.07 30.48
N VAL A 808 -6.51 -7.39 30.63
CA VAL A 808 -5.87 -8.22 29.60
C VAL A 808 -6.82 -8.32 28.41
N THR A 809 -6.40 -7.81 27.26
CA THR A 809 -7.13 -7.87 25.99
C THR A 809 -6.39 -8.78 25.00
N GLU A 810 -6.84 -8.80 23.75
CA GLU A 810 -6.17 -9.51 22.67
C GLU A 810 -4.80 -8.88 22.34
N THR A 811 -4.64 -7.58 22.58
CA THR A 811 -3.45 -6.83 22.15
C THR A 811 -2.84 -5.95 23.23
N SER A 812 -3.37 -5.98 24.45
CA SER A 812 -2.86 -5.17 25.56
C SER A 812 -3.02 -5.81 26.94
N VAL A 813 -2.28 -5.28 27.92
CA VAL A 813 -2.40 -5.60 29.34
C VAL A 813 -2.04 -4.37 30.19
N SER A 814 -2.77 -4.15 31.28
CA SER A 814 -2.37 -3.20 32.33
C SER A 814 -1.59 -3.92 33.41
N LEU A 815 -0.42 -3.41 33.77
CA LEU A 815 0.45 -3.93 34.82
C LEU A 815 0.50 -2.96 36.00
N SER A 816 0.46 -3.46 37.24
CA SER A 816 0.53 -2.65 38.45
C SER A 816 1.30 -3.33 39.57
N TRP A 817 1.89 -2.54 40.47
CA TRP A 817 2.65 -3.02 41.63
C TRP A 817 2.58 -2.01 42.78
N ASN A 818 3.03 -2.41 43.97
CA ASN A 818 3.25 -1.50 45.08
C ASN A 818 4.62 -0.82 44.98
N ALA A 819 4.71 0.42 45.46
CA ALA A 819 5.95 1.16 45.45
C ALA A 819 7.05 0.46 46.25
N SER A 820 8.26 0.43 45.67
CA SER A 820 9.48 0.00 46.34
C SER A 820 9.96 1.08 47.32
N THR A 821 10.82 0.67 48.25
CA THR A 821 11.45 1.54 49.26
C THR A 821 12.96 1.41 49.16
N ASP A 822 13.66 2.49 49.48
CA ASP A 822 15.11 2.58 49.42
C ASP A 822 15.64 3.51 50.53
N ASN A 823 16.92 3.43 50.89
CA ASN A 823 17.57 4.26 51.92
C ASN A 823 17.75 5.72 51.48
N ILE A 824 17.91 6.00 50.18
CA ILE A 824 17.98 7.37 49.65
C ILE A 824 16.71 7.69 48.85
N GLY A 825 16.27 6.79 47.97
CA GLY A 825 15.01 6.95 47.25
C GLY A 825 14.94 6.20 45.92
N VAL A 826 13.72 5.83 45.52
CA VAL A 826 13.45 5.15 44.25
C VAL A 826 13.20 6.19 43.15
N GLU A 827 13.97 6.12 42.07
CA GLU A 827 13.85 7.02 40.92
C GLU A 827 12.72 6.56 39.97
N GLY A 828 12.54 5.25 39.80
CA GLY A 828 11.47 4.71 38.98
C GLY A 828 11.52 3.19 38.82
N TYR A 829 10.77 2.68 37.84
CA TYR A 829 10.63 1.26 37.57
C TYR A 829 10.92 0.96 36.10
N GLU A 830 11.66 -0.11 35.84
CA GLU A 830 11.84 -0.67 34.51
C GLU A 830 10.88 -1.83 34.29
N ILE A 831 10.22 -1.84 33.14
CA ILE A 831 9.31 -2.90 32.72
C ILE A 831 9.98 -3.71 31.62
N LEU A 832 9.95 -5.02 31.78
CA LEU A 832 10.59 -5.98 30.91
C LEU A 832 9.58 -6.98 30.36
N GLN A 833 9.85 -7.49 29.17
CA GLN A 833 9.21 -8.66 28.58
C GLN A 833 10.29 -9.70 28.30
N GLY A 834 10.25 -10.82 29.03
CA GLY A 834 11.38 -11.72 29.13
C GLY A 834 12.59 -11.01 29.74
N SER A 835 13.70 -10.95 29.00
CA SER A 835 14.93 -10.24 29.40
C SER A 835 15.06 -8.84 28.80
N SER A 836 14.14 -8.43 27.92
CA SER A 836 14.23 -7.16 27.18
C SER A 836 13.48 -6.05 27.93
N VAL A 837 14.13 -4.90 28.12
CA VAL A 837 13.49 -3.70 28.70
C VAL A 837 12.57 -3.07 27.67
N LEU A 838 11.29 -2.92 28.02
CA LEU A 838 10.28 -2.26 27.19
C LEU A 838 10.25 -0.74 27.41
N GLY A 839 10.57 -0.29 28.63
CA GLY A 839 10.59 1.11 29.00
C GLY A 839 10.67 1.32 30.51
N SER A 840 10.63 2.59 30.93
CA SER A 840 10.67 2.98 32.34
C SER A 840 9.57 3.97 32.71
N THR A 841 9.11 3.94 33.96
CA THR A 841 8.08 4.85 34.49
C THR A 841 8.35 5.19 35.95
N ALA A 842 8.01 6.41 36.37
CA ALA A 842 8.00 6.79 37.79
C ALA A 842 6.73 6.33 38.52
N ASN A 843 5.67 5.99 37.77
CA ASN A 843 4.39 5.52 38.31
C ASN A 843 4.47 4.03 38.70
N THR A 844 3.54 3.57 39.53
CA THR A 844 3.46 2.15 39.94
C THR A 844 2.49 1.32 39.09
N SER A 845 2.23 1.78 37.86
CA SER A 845 1.44 1.06 36.85
C SER A 845 1.78 1.52 35.43
N VAL A 846 1.56 0.64 34.45
CA VAL A 846 1.74 0.90 33.02
C VAL A 846 0.79 0.05 32.18
N GLU A 847 0.38 0.54 31.01
CA GLU A 847 -0.30 -0.26 29.98
C GLU A 847 0.69 -0.66 28.90
N ILE A 848 0.70 -1.96 28.55
CA ILE A 848 1.49 -2.52 27.44
C ILE A 848 0.51 -2.87 26.33
N SER A 849 0.68 -2.28 25.15
CA SER A 849 -0.13 -2.50 23.95
C SER A 849 0.70 -3.12 22.81
N GLY A 850 0.05 -3.50 21.70
CA GLY A 850 0.71 -4.10 20.54
C GLY A 850 1.08 -5.58 20.70
N LEU A 851 0.46 -6.27 21.67
CA LEU A 851 0.64 -7.70 21.88
C LEU A 851 -0.14 -8.52 20.84
N SER A 852 0.31 -9.75 20.58
CA SER A 852 -0.43 -10.73 19.77
C SER A 852 -1.42 -11.52 20.62
N ALA A 853 -2.63 -11.74 20.08
CA ALA A 853 -3.71 -12.48 20.73
C ALA A 853 -3.32 -13.92 21.10
N GLY A 854 -3.92 -14.45 22.17
CA GLY A 854 -3.70 -15.82 22.66
C GLY A 854 -2.25 -16.15 23.05
N THR A 855 -1.36 -15.16 23.15
CA THR A 855 0.07 -15.36 23.36
C THR A 855 0.43 -15.14 24.83
N ALA A 856 1.22 -16.06 25.38
CA ALA A 856 1.75 -15.94 26.73
C ALA A 856 2.98 -15.02 26.74
N TYR A 857 2.92 -13.98 27.55
CA TYR A 857 3.99 -13.03 27.82
C TYR A 857 4.43 -13.15 29.27
N THR A 858 5.75 -13.20 29.49
CA THR A 858 6.31 -13.04 30.83
C THR A 858 6.80 -11.60 30.96
N PHE A 859 6.09 -10.82 31.77
CA PHE A 859 6.51 -9.49 32.15
C PHE A 859 7.32 -9.53 33.44
N ALA A 860 8.21 -8.57 33.59
CA ALA A 860 8.91 -8.33 34.83
C ALA A 860 8.97 -6.84 35.14
N VAL A 861 8.97 -6.49 36.43
CA VAL A 861 9.20 -5.12 36.88
C VAL A 861 10.30 -5.12 37.94
N ARG A 862 11.23 -4.17 37.85
CA ARG A 862 12.23 -3.90 38.89
C ARG A 862 12.32 -2.40 39.16
N ALA A 863 12.62 -2.06 40.40
CA ALA A 863 12.83 -0.68 40.82
C ALA A 863 14.29 -0.28 40.61
N LYS A 864 14.52 1.00 40.32
CA LYS A 864 15.84 1.62 40.26
C LYS A 864 15.88 2.88 41.11
N ASP A 865 17.03 3.14 41.73
CA ASP A 865 17.33 4.41 42.40
C ASP A 865 18.13 5.35 41.48
N ALA A 866 18.42 6.55 41.97
CA ALA A 866 19.20 7.55 41.23
C ALA A 866 20.70 7.21 41.12
N ALA A 867 21.19 6.25 41.91
CA ALA A 867 22.56 5.75 41.84
C ALA A 867 22.71 4.58 40.85
N GLY A 868 21.61 4.10 40.27
CA GLY A 868 21.57 3.03 39.28
C GLY A 868 21.51 1.63 39.88
N ASN A 869 21.30 1.47 41.20
CA ASN A 869 21.06 0.14 41.75
C ASN A 869 19.67 -0.34 41.36
N THR A 870 19.58 -1.60 40.94
CA THR A 870 18.31 -2.23 40.57
C THR A 870 17.92 -3.31 41.57
N SER A 871 16.65 -3.33 41.95
CA SER A 871 16.11 -4.44 42.74
C SER A 871 16.01 -5.73 41.93
N ALA A 872 15.83 -6.87 42.61
CA ALA A 872 15.44 -8.09 41.91
C ALA A 872 14.06 -7.91 41.27
N SER A 873 13.84 -8.50 40.09
CA SER A 873 12.58 -8.36 39.36
C SER A 873 11.44 -9.17 39.98
N ALA A 874 10.27 -8.56 40.08
CA ALA A 874 9.01 -9.28 40.23
C ALA A 874 8.53 -9.70 38.84
N THR A 875 8.25 -10.99 38.63
CA THR A 875 7.82 -11.54 37.33
C THR A 875 6.37 -11.97 37.36
N LEU A 876 5.66 -11.78 36.26
CA LEU A 876 4.29 -12.21 36.06
C LEU A 876 4.13 -12.75 34.64
N SER A 877 3.56 -13.95 34.51
CA SER A 877 3.15 -14.45 33.20
C SER A 877 1.68 -14.15 32.96
N VAL A 878 1.38 -13.54 31.83
CA VAL A 878 0.04 -13.17 31.38
C VAL A 878 -0.16 -13.69 29.97
N THR A 879 -1.28 -14.35 29.72
CA THR A 879 -1.68 -14.71 28.35
C THR A 879 -2.74 -13.73 27.88
N THR A 880 -2.48 -13.01 26.79
CA THR A 880 -3.50 -12.16 26.13
C THR A 880 -4.71 -13.01 25.76
N THR A 881 -5.90 -12.41 25.72
CA THR A 881 -7.10 -13.14 25.31
C THR A 881 -6.94 -13.64 23.86
N SER A 882 -7.51 -14.81 23.56
CA SER A 882 -7.48 -15.37 22.21
C SER A 882 -8.46 -14.63 21.31
N SER A 883 -8.17 -14.55 20.00
CA SER A 883 -9.14 -14.07 19.02
C SER A 883 -10.34 -15.01 18.97
N VAL A 884 -11.53 -14.49 19.29
CA VAL A 884 -12.75 -15.30 19.33
C VAL A 884 -13.39 -15.34 17.94
N THR A 885 -13.49 -16.54 17.34
CA THR A 885 -14.16 -16.75 16.04
C THR A 885 -15.52 -17.40 16.26
N TYR A 886 -16.58 -16.82 15.70
CA TYR A 886 -17.94 -17.35 15.78
C TYR A 886 -18.28 -18.15 14.52
N CYS A 887 -19.16 -19.13 14.66
CA CYS A 887 -19.68 -19.88 13.52
C CYS A 887 -20.45 -18.96 12.55
N THR A 888 -20.40 -19.29 11.25
CA THR A 888 -21.18 -18.60 10.21
C THR A 888 -22.68 -18.88 10.37
N SER A 889 -23.52 -17.88 10.12
CA SER A 889 -24.97 -18.04 10.05
C SER A 889 -25.56 -16.97 9.12
N SER A 890 -26.56 -17.32 8.30
CA SER A 890 -27.15 -16.37 7.34
C SER A 890 -28.52 -16.84 6.83
N GLY A 891 -29.37 -15.91 6.44
CA GLY A 891 -30.43 -16.17 5.47
C GLY A 891 -29.88 -16.13 4.05
N ASN A 892 -30.35 -17.02 3.17
CA ASN A 892 -29.97 -17.01 1.75
C ASN A 892 -30.87 -16.08 0.92
N ASN A 893 -32.01 -15.67 1.48
CA ASN A 893 -32.95 -14.76 0.84
C ASN A 893 -33.73 -13.96 1.90
N SER A 894 -33.43 -12.68 2.01
CA SER A 894 -34.08 -11.70 2.90
C SER A 894 -34.99 -10.72 2.14
N SER A 895 -35.14 -10.89 0.82
CA SER A 895 -35.94 -9.99 -0.04
C SER A 895 -37.44 -9.99 0.25
N TYR A 896 -37.92 -10.99 0.99
CA TYR A 896 -39.30 -11.09 1.44
C TYR A 896 -39.51 -10.63 2.88
N GLU A 897 -38.49 -10.85 3.73
CA GLU A 897 -38.48 -10.49 5.14
C GLU A 897 -37.05 -10.25 5.64
N TRP A 898 -36.87 -9.21 6.45
CA TRP A 898 -35.60 -8.84 7.08
C TRP A 898 -35.83 -8.39 8.53
N ILE A 899 -34.76 -8.37 9.33
CA ILE A 899 -34.74 -7.76 10.64
C ILE A 899 -34.77 -6.25 10.40
N ASP A 900 -35.87 -5.60 10.78
CA ASP A 900 -36.08 -4.16 10.54
C ASP A 900 -35.59 -3.30 11.71
N PHE A 901 -35.60 -3.86 12.92
CA PHE A 901 -35.17 -3.15 14.12
C PHE A 901 -34.58 -4.08 15.18
N VAL A 902 -33.49 -3.62 15.82
CA VAL A 902 -32.97 -4.17 17.08
C VAL A 902 -32.72 -3.03 18.07
N GLY A 903 -33.45 -3.07 19.19
CA GLY A 903 -33.29 -2.16 20.32
C GLY A 903 -32.89 -2.91 21.58
N LEU A 904 -31.75 -2.58 22.17
CA LEU A 904 -31.31 -3.14 23.45
C LEU A 904 -30.54 -2.10 24.24
N ASN A 905 -31.11 -1.65 25.36
CA ASN A 905 -30.54 -0.63 26.23
C ASN A 905 -30.13 0.63 25.43
N ASN A 906 -28.82 0.86 25.22
CA ASN A 906 -28.31 2.01 24.47
C ASN A 906 -28.12 1.77 22.96
N ILE A 907 -28.50 0.60 22.43
CA ILE A 907 -28.61 0.34 20.98
C ILE A 907 -30.06 0.56 20.53
N SER A 908 -30.22 1.26 19.40
CA SER A 908 -31.48 1.44 18.67
C SER A 908 -31.15 1.44 17.17
N LYS A 909 -31.03 0.26 16.57
CA LYS A 909 -30.62 0.07 15.17
C LYS A 909 -31.85 -0.25 14.33
N THR A 910 -32.12 0.59 13.34
CA THR A 910 -33.02 0.27 12.22
C THR A 910 -32.18 -0.29 11.08
N SER A 911 -32.65 -1.39 10.49
CA SER A 911 -31.98 -2.13 9.44
C SER A 911 -32.87 -2.25 8.21
N ALA A 912 -32.24 -2.43 7.06
CA ALA A 912 -32.92 -2.72 5.80
C ALA A 912 -32.59 -4.18 5.41
N ASP A 913 -33.04 -4.62 4.24
CA ASP A 913 -32.64 -5.93 3.71
C ASP A 913 -31.12 -5.98 3.45
N ASP A 914 -30.36 -6.63 4.35
CA ASP A 914 -28.89 -6.71 4.32
C ASP A 914 -28.39 -8.04 3.71
N SER A 915 -29.14 -8.62 2.76
CA SER A 915 -28.77 -9.86 2.05
C SER A 915 -28.56 -11.08 2.96
N GLY A 916 -29.22 -11.07 4.13
CA GLY A 916 -29.37 -12.23 5.01
C GLY A 916 -28.31 -12.39 6.10
N TYR A 917 -27.24 -11.59 6.11
CA TYR A 917 -26.36 -11.44 7.28
C TYR A 917 -25.76 -10.04 7.36
N ALA A 918 -25.87 -9.39 8.53
CA ALA A 918 -25.21 -8.12 8.82
C ALA A 918 -24.31 -8.20 10.06
N ASP A 919 -23.10 -7.67 9.98
CA ASP A 919 -22.21 -7.47 11.13
C ASP A 919 -22.31 -6.02 11.65
N HIS A 920 -22.83 -5.88 12.87
CA HIS A 920 -23.00 -4.63 13.58
C HIS A 920 -22.21 -4.60 14.89
N THR A 921 -21.09 -5.32 14.96
CA THR A 921 -20.29 -5.41 16.19
C THR A 921 -19.50 -4.18 16.57
N ASN A 922 -19.45 -3.19 15.68
CA ASN A 922 -19.07 -1.82 16.02
C ASN A 922 -20.08 -1.14 16.98
N LEU A 923 -21.32 -1.63 17.09
CA LEU A 923 -22.34 -1.14 18.03
C LEU A 923 -22.31 -1.97 19.32
N VAL A 924 -22.23 -1.28 20.47
CA VAL A 924 -22.08 -1.90 21.79
C VAL A 924 -23.26 -1.58 22.70
N ALA A 925 -24.00 -2.58 23.17
CA ALA A 925 -25.04 -2.42 24.19
C ALA A 925 -24.50 -2.72 25.59
N ASN A 926 -24.65 -1.79 26.53
CA ASN A 926 -24.39 -2.00 27.95
C ASN A 926 -25.45 -2.94 28.52
N LEU A 927 -25.00 -4.03 29.15
CA LEU A 927 -25.89 -5.12 29.54
C LEU A 927 -25.71 -5.45 31.03
N PRO A 928 -26.49 -4.86 31.95
CA PRO A 928 -26.39 -5.13 33.37
C PRO A 928 -26.80 -6.57 33.71
N TYR A 929 -26.29 -7.11 34.82
CA TYR A 929 -26.75 -8.37 35.37
C TYR A 929 -28.24 -8.30 35.76
N GLY A 930 -28.95 -9.43 35.62
CA GLY A 930 -30.38 -9.50 35.88
C GLY A 930 -31.23 -9.17 34.65
N SER A 931 -32.42 -8.59 34.89
CA SER A 931 -33.47 -8.46 33.87
C SER A 931 -33.15 -7.37 32.84
N ASN A 932 -33.17 -7.75 31.57
CA ASN A 932 -33.01 -6.87 30.41
C ASN A 932 -34.14 -7.11 29.41
N THR A 933 -34.47 -6.10 28.61
CA THR A 933 -35.51 -6.20 27.58
C THR A 933 -34.93 -5.80 26.23
N ILE A 934 -35.06 -6.69 25.24
CA ILE A 934 -34.77 -6.42 23.83
C ILE A 934 -36.07 -6.11 23.09
N GLN A 935 -35.97 -5.24 22.10
CA GLN A 935 -36.98 -4.97 21.10
C GLN A 935 -36.50 -5.42 19.73
N ILE A 936 -37.36 -6.10 18.98
CA ILE A 936 -37.09 -6.58 17.63
C ILE A 936 -38.31 -6.36 16.74
N SER A 937 -38.12 -6.07 15.44
CA SER A 937 -39.21 -6.05 14.45
C SER A 937 -38.77 -6.73 13.15
N ALA A 938 -39.74 -7.29 12.43
CA ALA A 938 -39.56 -7.80 11.08
C ALA A 938 -40.06 -6.77 10.07
N GLY A 939 -39.27 -6.53 9.02
CA GLY A 939 -39.70 -5.86 7.80
C GLY A 939 -40.19 -6.90 6.81
N PHE A 940 -41.20 -6.55 6.00
CA PHE A 940 -41.75 -7.42 4.96
C PHE A 940 -41.91 -6.63 3.66
N SER A 941 -41.53 -7.21 2.53
CA SER A 941 -41.74 -6.57 1.22
C SER A 941 -43.20 -6.60 0.75
N GLY A 942 -44.06 -7.41 1.39
CA GLY A 942 -45.48 -7.52 1.08
C GLY A 942 -46.35 -7.68 2.32
N GLN A 943 -46.67 -8.93 2.67
CA GLN A 943 -47.52 -9.29 3.81
C GLN A 943 -46.69 -9.89 4.94
N ALA A 944 -47.16 -9.79 6.18
CA ALA A 944 -46.45 -10.36 7.31
C ALA A 944 -46.47 -11.89 7.29
N TYR A 945 -45.30 -12.50 7.45
CA TYR A 945 -45.09 -13.93 7.62
C TYR A 945 -44.83 -14.27 9.09
N THR A 946 -45.06 -15.52 9.48
CA THR A 946 -44.69 -15.97 10.84
C THR A 946 -43.19 -16.21 10.90
N GLU A 947 -42.51 -15.29 11.56
CA GLU A 947 -41.07 -15.32 11.76
C GLU A 947 -40.72 -15.92 13.12
N PHE A 948 -39.70 -16.78 13.13
CA PHE A 948 -39.14 -17.38 14.33
C PHE A 948 -37.89 -16.61 14.73
N TRP A 949 -37.90 -16.12 15.97
CA TRP A 949 -36.86 -15.28 16.53
C TRP A 949 -36.03 -16.06 17.55
N LYS A 950 -34.72 -15.93 17.43
CA LYS A 950 -33.74 -16.44 18.39
C LYS A 950 -32.69 -15.38 18.66
N VAL A 951 -32.31 -15.20 19.92
CA VAL A 951 -31.19 -14.33 20.30
C VAL A 951 -30.26 -15.10 21.22
N TRP A 952 -28.96 -15.11 20.91
CA TRP A 952 -27.92 -15.70 21.73
C TRP A 952 -26.94 -14.64 22.22
N ILE A 953 -26.40 -14.83 23.42
CA ILE A 953 -25.32 -13.99 23.96
C ILE A 953 -24.24 -14.92 24.52
N ASP A 954 -23.03 -14.85 23.98
CA ASP A 954 -21.89 -15.65 24.42
C ASP A 954 -21.40 -15.17 25.80
N TYR A 955 -22.03 -15.67 26.86
CA TYR A 955 -21.79 -15.24 28.22
C TYR A 955 -20.46 -15.74 28.78
N ASN A 956 -19.94 -16.84 28.23
CA ASN A 956 -18.67 -17.42 28.64
C ASN A 956 -17.48 -16.97 27.76
N LYS A 957 -17.76 -16.23 26.68
CA LYS A 957 -16.81 -15.63 25.74
C LYS A 957 -15.92 -16.63 25.01
N ASN A 958 -16.43 -17.83 24.75
CA ASN A 958 -15.66 -18.89 24.12
C ASN A 958 -15.84 -18.98 22.59
N GLY A 959 -16.68 -18.13 22.00
CA GLY A 959 -16.97 -18.10 20.56
C GLY A 959 -18.05 -19.07 20.10
N VAL A 960 -18.70 -19.78 21.02
CA VAL A 960 -19.68 -20.83 20.74
C VAL A 960 -20.99 -20.52 21.45
N PHE A 961 -22.02 -20.19 20.67
CA PHE A 961 -23.37 -20.00 21.22
C PHE A 961 -24.00 -21.31 21.68
N GLU A 962 -23.92 -21.62 22.98
CA GLU A 962 -24.53 -22.83 23.50
C GLU A 962 -26.02 -22.67 23.76
N THR A 963 -26.69 -23.79 24.03
CA THR A 963 -28.12 -23.76 24.40
C THR A 963 -28.40 -23.00 25.69
N SER A 964 -27.42 -22.92 26.61
CA SER A 964 -27.49 -22.11 27.83
C SER A 964 -27.41 -20.61 27.58
N GLU A 965 -27.00 -20.22 26.38
CA GLU A 965 -26.75 -18.84 25.96
C GLU A 965 -27.85 -18.28 25.06
N LEU A 966 -28.85 -19.12 24.76
CA LEU A 966 -30.08 -18.69 24.11
C LEU A 966 -30.92 -17.87 25.09
N VAL A 967 -31.00 -16.56 24.86
CA VAL A 967 -31.68 -15.62 25.77
C VAL A 967 -33.10 -15.28 25.33
N VAL A 968 -33.40 -15.33 24.03
CA VAL A 968 -34.75 -15.10 23.49
C VAL A 968 -35.10 -16.19 22.49
N SER A 969 -36.34 -16.69 22.58
CA SER A 969 -36.93 -17.59 21.61
C SER A 969 -38.42 -17.31 21.51
N GLY A 970 -38.94 -17.13 20.30
CA GLY A 970 -40.35 -16.90 20.07
C GLY A 970 -40.71 -16.88 18.59
N SER A 971 -41.97 -16.62 18.29
CA SER A 971 -42.44 -16.40 16.92
C SER A 971 -43.58 -15.39 16.88
N SER A 972 -43.65 -14.62 15.79
CA SER A 972 -44.73 -13.68 15.53
C SER A 972 -44.95 -13.43 14.04
N SER A 973 -46.19 -13.18 13.64
CA SER A 973 -46.56 -12.64 12.33
C SER A 973 -46.86 -11.13 12.37
N SER A 974 -46.26 -10.42 13.32
CA SER A 974 -46.42 -8.97 13.49
C SER A 974 -45.19 -8.24 12.94
N ALA A 975 -45.43 -7.16 12.20
CA ALA A 975 -44.39 -6.21 11.79
C ALA A 975 -44.17 -5.11 12.86
N ALA A 976 -44.86 -5.19 13.99
CA ALA A 976 -44.75 -4.21 15.07
C ALA A 976 -43.48 -4.45 15.92
N ASN A 977 -43.08 -3.48 16.73
CA ASN A 977 -41.95 -3.64 17.65
C ASN A 977 -42.33 -4.65 18.76
N LEU A 978 -41.71 -5.83 18.71
CA LEU A 978 -41.88 -6.93 19.65
C LEU A 978 -40.90 -6.78 20.82
N SER A 979 -41.38 -7.00 22.05
CA SER A 979 -40.53 -7.04 23.24
C SER A 979 -40.30 -8.46 23.75
N ALA A 980 -39.06 -8.76 24.15
CA ALA A 980 -38.71 -9.96 24.90
C ALA A 980 -37.82 -9.58 26.09
N THR A 981 -38.11 -10.16 27.26
CA THR A 981 -37.30 -9.98 28.47
C THR A 981 -36.47 -11.24 28.72
N PHE A 982 -35.20 -11.04 29.05
CA PHE A 982 -34.27 -12.10 29.41
C PHE A 982 -33.42 -11.71 30.62
N ASN A 983 -32.85 -12.69 31.30
CA ASN A 983 -32.00 -12.47 32.47
C ASN A 983 -30.54 -12.78 32.13
N VAL A 984 -29.66 -11.83 32.41
CA VAL A 984 -28.21 -12.02 32.35
C VAL A 984 -27.77 -12.63 33.68
N PRO A 985 -27.22 -13.86 33.69
CA PRO A 985 -26.85 -14.54 34.92
C PRO A 985 -25.65 -13.86 35.58
N ALA A 986 -25.58 -13.87 36.92
CA ALA A 986 -24.42 -13.36 37.66
C ALA A 986 -23.13 -14.15 37.38
N THR A 987 -23.24 -15.32 36.75
CA THR A 987 -22.12 -16.14 36.28
C THR A 987 -21.61 -15.75 34.89
N ALA A 988 -22.27 -14.82 34.19
CA ALA A 988 -21.78 -14.32 32.91
C ALA A 988 -20.48 -13.53 33.11
N ILE A 989 -19.52 -13.69 32.21
CA ILE A 989 -18.23 -13.00 32.29
C ILE A 989 -18.43 -11.53 31.89
N SER A 990 -18.04 -10.60 32.77
CA SER A 990 -18.15 -9.16 32.49
C SER A 990 -17.30 -8.71 31.30
N GLY A 991 -17.69 -7.61 30.66
CA GLY A 991 -16.99 -7.03 29.50
C GLY A 991 -17.67 -7.33 28.15
N PRO A 992 -17.07 -6.91 27.03
CA PRO A 992 -17.63 -7.11 25.69
C PRO A 992 -17.69 -8.59 25.31
N THR A 993 -18.75 -8.99 24.62
CA THR A 993 -18.95 -10.30 23.98
C THR A 993 -19.97 -10.17 22.83
N ARG A 994 -20.14 -11.21 22.00
CA ARG A 994 -21.06 -11.20 20.86
C ARG A 994 -22.49 -11.53 21.29
N MET A 995 -23.44 -10.78 20.73
CA MET A 995 -24.86 -11.13 20.69
C MET A 995 -25.25 -11.41 19.24
N ARG A 996 -25.99 -12.48 18.99
CA ARG A 996 -26.55 -12.82 17.68
C ARG A 996 -28.06 -12.75 17.72
N VAL A 997 -28.66 -11.95 16.85
CA VAL A 997 -30.10 -11.87 16.61
C VAL A 997 -30.40 -12.58 15.30
N SER A 998 -31.32 -13.53 15.31
CA SER A 998 -31.68 -14.28 14.10
C SER A 998 -33.19 -14.37 13.94
N MET A 999 -33.63 -14.24 12.70
CA MET A 999 -35.01 -14.33 12.25
C MET A 999 -35.12 -15.32 11.10
N LYS A 1000 -36.03 -16.30 11.18
CA LYS A 1000 -36.21 -17.34 10.15
C LYS A 1000 -37.68 -17.62 9.87
N TYR A 1001 -37.99 -17.76 8.59
CA TYR A 1001 -39.33 -18.11 8.14
C TYR A 1001 -39.72 -19.54 8.54
N ASN A 1002 -40.90 -19.69 9.18
CA ASN A 1002 -41.65 -20.94 9.30
C ASN A 1002 -40.97 -22.12 10.06
N ALA A 1003 -39.80 -21.91 10.68
CA ALA A 1003 -39.16 -22.89 11.55
C ALA A 1003 -38.15 -22.23 12.50
N ALA A 1004 -37.94 -22.84 13.67
CA ALA A 1004 -36.86 -22.43 14.56
C ALA A 1004 -35.48 -22.74 13.96
N GLN A 1005 -34.52 -21.89 14.28
CA GLN A 1005 -33.13 -21.91 13.84
C GLN A 1005 -32.16 -22.23 14.98
N THR A 1006 -30.99 -22.74 14.61
CA THR A 1006 -29.81 -22.82 15.47
C THR A 1006 -28.92 -21.58 15.30
N ALA A 1007 -27.93 -21.40 16.18
CA ALA A 1007 -27.03 -20.24 16.12
C ALA A 1007 -26.03 -20.29 14.96
N CYS A 1008 -25.83 -21.48 14.37
CA CYS A 1008 -24.77 -21.79 13.41
C CYS A 1008 -25.34 -22.50 12.18
N GLU A 1009 -26.27 -21.85 11.49
CA GLU A 1009 -26.88 -22.41 10.28
C GLU A 1009 -27.13 -21.34 9.22
N SER A 1010 -27.19 -21.78 7.97
CA SER A 1010 -27.76 -21.00 6.88
C SER A 1010 -29.15 -21.54 6.53
N PHE A 1011 -30.11 -20.66 6.27
CA PHE A 1011 -31.49 -21.03 5.97
C PHE A 1011 -32.03 -20.26 4.76
N ALA A 1012 -33.10 -20.78 4.15
CA ALA A 1012 -33.58 -20.28 2.87
C ALA A 1012 -34.12 -18.84 2.93
N TYR A 1013 -34.80 -18.48 4.03
CA TYR A 1013 -35.65 -17.28 4.13
C TYR A 1013 -35.54 -16.68 5.54
N GLY A 1014 -35.16 -15.39 5.63
CA GLY A 1014 -34.91 -14.63 6.87
C GLY A 1014 -33.52 -13.99 6.92
N GLU A 1015 -33.06 -13.62 8.12
CA GLU A 1015 -31.82 -12.85 8.32
C GLU A 1015 -31.15 -13.08 9.69
N VAL A 1016 -29.86 -12.77 9.77
CA VAL A 1016 -29.06 -12.81 11.00
C VAL A 1016 -28.28 -11.49 11.16
N GLU A 1017 -28.31 -10.91 12.35
CA GLU A 1017 -27.50 -9.74 12.71
C GLU A 1017 -26.65 -10.00 13.95
N ASP A 1018 -25.41 -9.54 13.94
CA ASP A 1018 -24.47 -9.70 15.05
C ASP A 1018 -24.11 -8.34 15.68
N TYR A 1019 -24.11 -8.28 17.03
CA TYR A 1019 -23.84 -7.07 17.82
C TYR A 1019 -22.83 -7.34 18.93
N THR A 1020 -22.20 -6.28 19.47
CA THR A 1020 -21.41 -6.39 20.70
C THR A 1020 -22.29 -6.03 21.92
N VAL A 1021 -22.19 -6.81 23.00
CA VAL A 1021 -22.80 -6.48 24.30
C VAL A 1021 -21.74 -6.43 25.39
N ASN A 1022 -21.79 -5.42 26.26
CA ASN A 1022 -20.86 -5.24 27.36
C ASN A 1022 -21.50 -5.67 28.68
N VAL A 1023 -21.25 -6.92 29.07
CA VAL A 1023 -21.85 -7.57 30.24
C VAL A 1023 -21.36 -6.92 31.54
N GLY A 1024 -22.30 -6.64 32.45
CA GLY A 1024 -22.03 -6.07 33.77
C GLY A 1024 -21.92 -4.55 33.80
N GLN A 1025 -22.06 -3.85 32.66
CA GLN A 1025 -22.10 -2.39 32.64
C GLN A 1025 -23.49 -1.84 33.01
N ALA A 1026 -23.50 -0.73 33.75
CA ALA A 1026 -24.73 -0.02 34.08
C ALA A 1026 -25.37 0.62 32.84
N THR A 1027 -26.70 0.71 32.83
CA THR A 1027 -27.43 1.38 31.75
C THR A 1027 -27.23 2.89 31.80
N SER A 1028 -26.86 3.51 30.68
CA SER A 1028 -27.01 4.94 30.48
C SER A 1028 -28.45 5.21 30.01
N THR A 1029 -29.21 5.99 30.77
CA THR A 1029 -30.59 6.38 30.42
C THR A 1029 -30.65 7.01 29.03
N TYR A 1030 -31.40 6.45 28.09
CA TYR A 1030 -32.31 7.15 27.17
C TYR A 1030 -33.25 6.20 26.40
N ALA A 1031 -34.39 6.78 25.99
CA ALA A 1031 -35.54 6.28 25.24
C ALA A 1031 -36.41 5.21 25.94
N THR A 1032 -37.63 5.61 26.30
CA THR A 1032 -38.75 4.69 26.50
C THR A 1032 -38.89 3.80 25.27
N LEU A 1033 -38.44 2.56 25.40
CA LEU A 1033 -38.68 1.46 24.49
C LEU A 1033 -40.21 1.22 24.42
N ASN A 1034 -40.89 1.89 23.49
CA ASN A 1034 -42.32 1.75 23.28
C ASN A 1034 -42.59 0.47 22.46
N ALA A 1035 -42.51 -0.69 23.12
CA ALA A 1035 -42.93 -1.93 22.49
C ALA A 1035 -44.44 -1.87 22.33
N THR A 1036 -44.91 -2.08 21.10
CA THR A 1036 -46.34 -2.16 20.83
C THR A 1036 -46.87 -3.53 21.23
N GLU A 1037 -46.04 -4.59 21.18
CA GLU A 1037 -46.43 -5.97 21.46
C GLU A 1037 -45.31 -6.78 22.16
N ARG A 1038 -45.65 -7.94 22.74
CA ARG A 1038 -44.70 -8.87 23.35
C ARG A 1038 -44.47 -10.04 22.40
N LEU A 1039 -43.20 -10.43 22.19
CA LEU A 1039 -42.85 -11.60 21.37
C LEU A 1039 -43.57 -12.85 21.89
N GLY A 1040 -44.38 -13.46 21.03
CA GLY A 1040 -45.20 -14.63 21.33
C GLY A 1040 -44.53 -15.96 20.99
N ASN A 1041 -45.33 -17.02 20.97
CA ASN A 1041 -44.99 -18.34 20.41
C ASN A 1041 -46.12 -18.75 19.47
N GLU A 1042 -46.31 -17.97 18.40
CA GLU A 1042 -47.31 -18.26 17.38
C GLU A 1042 -47.05 -19.64 16.75
N THR A 1043 -48.05 -20.51 16.83
CA THR A 1043 -47.91 -21.89 16.35
C THR A 1043 -48.00 -21.87 14.83
N ALA A 1044 -47.01 -22.49 14.17
CA ALA A 1044 -46.96 -22.70 12.72
C ALA A 1044 -48.32 -23.17 12.14
N PRO A 1045 -48.65 -22.86 10.86
CA PRO A 1045 -49.98 -23.06 10.33
C PRO A 1045 -50.43 -24.54 10.39
N LEU A 1046 -51.51 -24.76 11.15
CA LEU A 1046 -52.42 -25.92 11.26
C LEU A 1046 -52.00 -27.10 12.17
N GLY A 1047 -52.14 -26.90 13.49
CA GLY A 1047 -52.22 -27.97 14.50
C GLY A 1047 -53.52 -28.80 14.43
N MET A 1048 -53.76 -29.49 13.31
CA MET A 1048 -54.96 -30.31 13.10
C MET A 1048 -54.76 -31.77 13.54
N GLN A 1049 -55.63 -32.28 14.43
CA GLN A 1049 -55.60 -33.68 14.88
C GLN A 1049 -56.86 -34.44 14.47
N LEU A 1050 -56.67 -35.68 14.00
CA LEU A 1050 -57.77 -36.62 13.71
C LEU A 1050 -57.98 -37.55 14.89
N TYR A 1051 -59.21 -37.64 15.39
CA TYR A 1051 -59.52 -38.51 16.52
C TYR A 1051 -60.97 -39.04 16.48
N PRO A 1052 -61.23 -40.26 16.97
CA PRO A 1052 -60.24 -41.28 17.31
C PRO A 1052 -59.58 -41.85 16.04
N ASN A 1053 -58.32 -42.24 16.15
CA ASN A 1053 -57.54 -42.89 15.10
C ASN A 1053 -56.51 -43.83 15.77
N PRO A 1054 -56.78 -45.14 15.87
CA PRO A 1054 -57.74 -45.92 15.08
C PRO A 1054 -59.22 -45.61 15.37
N LEU A 1055 -60.03 -45.63 14.32
CA LEU A 1055 -61.44 -45.30 14.32
C LEU A 1055 -62.30 -46.57 14.23
N LYS A 1056 -63.17 -46.82 15.21
CA LYS A 1056 -64.19 -47.89 15.15
C LYS A 1056 -65.58 -47.39 14.69
N GLY A 1057 -65.84 -46.09 14.82
CA GLY A 1057 -67.13 -45.47 14.49
C GLY A 1057 -67.28 -45.03 13.03
N ASN A 1058 -68.45 -44.50 12.69
CA ASN A 1058 -68.79 -44.08 11.32
C ASN A 1058 -68.29 -42.66 10.95
N PHE A 1059 -67.58 -41.99 11.86
CA PHE A 1059 -67.09 -40.62 11.67
C PHE A 1059 -65.74 -40.42 12.39
N VAL A 1060 -64.78 -39.79 11.71
CA VAL A 1060 -63.56 -39.26 12.35
C VAL A 1060 -63.77 -37.78 12.67
N LYS A 1061 -63.38 -37.35 13.88
CA LYS A 1061 -63.45 -35.94 14.27
C LYS A 1061 -62.13 -35.24 14.01
N ILE A 1062 -62.21 -33.94 13.78
CA ILE A 1062 -61.06 -33.05 13.58
C ILE A 1062 -61.01 -32.08 14.76
N LYS A 1063 -59.84 -31.94 15.37
CA LYS A 1063 -59.54 -30.82 16.25
C LYS A 1063 -58.73 -29.81 15.45
N ALA A 1064 -59.28 -28.62 15.19
CA ALA A 1064 -58.63 -27.55 14.44
C ALA A 1064 -58.79 -26.20 15.17
N SER A 1065 -57.80 -25.32 15.05
CA SER A 1065 -57.73 -24.04 15.76
C SER A 1065 -58.54 -22.92 15.11
N SER A 1066 -58.96 -23.05 13.84
CA SER A 1066 -59.75 -22.06 13.11
C SER A 1066 -61.15 -22.58 12.74
N LYS A 1067 -62.11 -21.66 12.58
CA LYS A 1067 -63.51 -21.95 12.18
C LYS A 1067 -63.75 -21.89 10.66
N THR A 1068 -62.70 -21.98 9.83
CA THR A 1068 -62.83 -21.96 8.36
C THR A 1068 -63.46 -23.25 7.82
N GLN A 1069 -64.19 -23.12 6.70
CA GLN A 1069 -64.88 -24.24 6.05
C GLN A 1069 -63.85 -25.12 5.32
N LEU A 1070 -63.67 -26.37 5.78
CA LEU A 1070 -62.68 -27.30 5.25
C LEU A 1070 -63.31 -28.31 4.28
N ASN A 1071 -62.62 -28.60 3.19
CA ASN A 1071 -62.87 -29.75 2.31
C ASN A 1071 -62.01 -30.93 2.75
N TYR A 1072 -62.46 -32.15 2.48
CA TYR A 1072 -61.70 -33.38 2.70
C TYR A 1072 -61.75 -34.30 1.49
N SER A 1073 -60.69 -35.08 1.31
CA SER A 1073 -60.60 -36.23 0.39
C SER A 1073 -59.93 -37.40 1.10
N ILE A 1074 -60.46 -38.62 0.94
CA ILE A 1074 -59.93 -39.87 1.51
C ILE A 1074 -59.47 -40.77 0.36
N PHE A 1075 -58.28 -41.33 0.49
CA PHE A 1075 -57.63 -42.18 -0.49
C PHE A 1075 -57.29 -43.55 0.12
N ASP A 1076 -57.34 -44.62 -0.69
CA ASP A 1076 -56.64 -45.86 -0.33
C ASP A 1076 -55.13 -45.71 -0.46
N LEU A 1077 -54.36 -46.69 0.01
CA LEU A 1077 -52.90 -46.66 -0.04
C LEU A 1077 -52.32 -46.69 -1.47
N SER A 1078 -53.12 -47.00 -2.49
CA SER A 1078 -52.72 -46.89 -3.90
C SER A 1078 -52.96 -45.49 -4.49
N GLY A 1079 -53.50 -44.57 -3.69
CA GLY A 1079 -53.77 -43.19 -4.10
C GLY A 1079 -55.10 -42.98 -4.81
N ARG A 1080 -55.97 -44.00 -4.86
CA ARG A 1080 -57.31 -43.86 -5.45
C ARG A 1080 -58.25 -43.16 -4.46
N GLU A 1081 -58.91 -42.09 -4.90
CA GLU A 1081 -59.88 -41.34 -4.07
C GLU A 1081 -61.15 -42.18 -3.85
N LEU A 1082 -61.50 -42.37 -2.58
CA LEU A 1082 -62.65 -43.16 -2.13
C LEU A 1082 -63.82 -42.29 -1.66
N SER A 1083 -63.55 -41.08 -1.18
CA SER A 1083 -64.58 -40.17 -0.67
C SER A 1083 -64.05 -38.74 -0.62
N GLN A 1084 -64.89 -37.76 -0.94
CA GLN A 1084 -64.58 -36.34 -0.76
C GLN A 1084 -65.82 -35.55 -0.36
N GLY A 1085 -65.63 -34.37 0.24
CA GLY A 1085 -66.72 -33.45 0.60
C GLY A 1085 -66.29 -32.36 1.56
N GLN A 1086 -67.26 -31.68 2.15
CA GLN A 1086 -67.01 -30.65 3.18
C GLN A 1086 -67.11 -31.21 4.59
N VAL A 1087 -66.19 -30.79 5.46
CA VAL A 1087 -66.22 -31.08 6.89
C VAL A 1087 -67.41 -30.34 7.51
N ARG A 1088 -68.32 -31.09 8.13
CA ARG A 1088 -69.49 -30.54 8.82
C ARG A 1088 -69.42 -30.88 10.30
N ASN A 1089 -69.66 -29.89 11.17
CA ASN A 1089 -69.57 -30.04 12.63
C ASN A 1089 -68.27 -30.74 13.08
N GLN A 1090 -67.15 -30.36 12.47
CA GLN A 1090 -65.81 -30.92 12.74
C GLN A 1090 -65.72 -32.45 12.60
N SER A 1091 -66.60 -33.06 11.80
CA SER A 1091 -66.68 -34.50 11.62
C SER A 1091 -66.67 -34.86 10.14
N ILE A 1092 -66.02 -35.99 9.82
CA ILE A 1092 -65.91 -36.54 8.47
C ILE A 1092 -66.54 -37.94 8.44
N PRO A 1093 -67.52 -38.21 7.56
CA PRO A 1093 -68.14 -39.52 7.44
C PRO A 1093 -67.17 -40.55 6.87
N THR A 1094 -67.16 -41.73 7.46
CA THR A 1094 -66.28 -42.86 7.10
C THR A 1094 -67.06 -44.18 6.98
N HIS A 1095 -68.39 -44.14 6.98
CA HIS A 1095 -69.28 -45.30 6.95
C HIS A 1095 -69.11 -46.20 5.70
N ASN A 1096 -68.59 -45.65 4.60
CA ASN A 1096 -68.33 -46.39 3.36
C ASN A 1096 -66.91 -46.97 3.28
N LEU A 1097 -66.10 -46.80 4.32
CA LEU A 1097 -64.75 -47.37 4.39
C LEU A 1097 -64.79 -48.72 5.12
N SER A 1098 -64.23 -49.75 4.50
CA SER A 1098 -63.98 -51.04 5.15
C SER A 1098 -62.85 -50.94 6.19
N THR A 1099 -62.68 -51.95 7.04
CA THR A 1099 -61.53 -52.04 7.94
C THR A 1099 -60.22 -51.99 7.14
N GLY A 1100 -59.33 -51.06 7.46
CA GLY A 1100 -58.12 -50.81 6.69
C GLY A 1100 -57.41 -49.49 7.01
N VAL A 1101 -56.33 -49.22 6.28
CA VAL A 1101 -55.55 -47.99 6.40
C VAL A 1101 -55.78 -47.11 5.17
N TYR A 1102 -56.02 -45.83 5.41
CA TYR A 1102 -56.33 -44.82 4.41
C TYR A 1102 -55.47 -43.57 4.62
N LEU A 1103 -55.39 -42.72 3.59
CA LEU A 1103 -54.85 -41.37 3.70
C LEU A 1103 -56.02 -40.38 3.59
N ILE A 1104 -56.05 -39.37 4.45
CA ILE A 1104 -57.05 -38.31 4.41
C ILE A 1104 -56.35 -36.96 4.26
N LYS A 1105 -56.75 -36.22 3.22
CA LYS A 1105 -56.33 -34.85 2.93
C LYS A 1105 -57.43 -33.90 3.36
N LEU A 1106 -57.05 -32.82 4.05
CA LEU A 1106 -57.92 -31.70 4.42
C LEU A 1106 -57.40 -30.44 3.73
N ASP A 1107 -58.29 -29.63 3.18
CA ASP A 1107 -57.94 -28.49 2.34
C ASP A 1107 -58.92 -27.33 2.60
N ASP A 1108 -58.42 -26.13 2.86
CA ASP A 1108 -59.26 -24.93 3.08
C ASP A 1108 -59.43 -24.07 1.82
N GLY A 1109 -58.93 -24.53 0.67
CA GLY A 1109 -58.93 -23.81 -0.60
C GLY A 1109 -57.63 -23.04 -0.87
N GLN A 1110 -56.73 -22.94 0.11
CA GLN A 1110 -55.42 -22.31 -0.05
C GLN A 1110 -54.26 -23.21 0.43
N LYS A 1111 -54.48 -23.98 1.49
CA LYS A 1111 -53.48 -24.88 2.09
C LYS A 1111 -54.08 -26.26 2.28
N SER A 1112 -53.25 -27.31 2.15
CA SER A 1112 -53.69 -28.69 2.33
C SER A 1112 -52.80 -29.50 3.28
N PHE A 1113 -53.42 -30.44 3.98
CA PHE A 1113 -52.81 -31.24 5.04
C PHE A 1113 -53.23 -32.70 4.92
N THR A 1114 -52.28 -33.63 4.85
CA THR A 1114 -52.58 -35.07 4.70
C THR A 1114 -52.12 -35.87 5.92
N ARG A 1115 -52.96 -36.82 6.37
CA ARG A 1115 -52.67 -37.73 7.49
C ARG A 1115 -53.18 -39.15 7.25
N LYS A 1116 -52.59 -40.11 7.94
CA LYS A 1116 -53.03 -41.51 7.95
C LYS A 1116 -54.27 -41.68 8.81
N LEU A 1117 -55.28 -42.38 8.30
CA LEU A 1117 -56.50 -42.79 9.02
C LEU A 1117 -56.57 -44.32 9.06
N ILE A 1118 -56.75 -44.90 10.24
CA ILE A 1118 -56.90 -46.34 10.45
C ILE A 1118 -58.36 -46.60 10.84
N LYS A 1119 -59.08 -47.37 10.02
CA LYS A 1119 -60.45 -47.82 10.28
C LYS A 1119 -60.39 -49.25 10.79
N GLU A 1120 -60.85 -49.47 12.02
CA GLU A 1120 -60.97 -50.79 12.65
C GLU A 1120 -62.38 -51.36 12.47
#